data_AF-A0A847Y0R5-F1
#
_entry.id   AF-A0A847Y0R5-F1
#
_cell.length_a   1.000
_cell.length_b   1.000
_cell.length_c   1.000
_cell.angle_alpha   90.00
_cell.angle_beta   90.00
_cell.angle_gamma   90.00
#
_symmetry.space_group_name_H-M   'P 1'
#
loop_
_entity.id
_entity.type
_entity.pdbx_description
1 polymer ?
#
loop_
_entity_poly.entity_id
_entity_poly.type
_entity_poly.pdbx_seq_one_letter_code
_entity_poly.pdbx_strand_id
1 'polypeptide(L)'
;MNRDTILISQAVQNRRLLFFFWLCTAESLFSAGWLISLPSDSGTFTGLSPFRLVLLAIILLPGMLCMLLAFRGGKLIGGRSCTDLLGTDATWLIPACLAAGVLGLTALALLNDLYAGTGATSYKAVAERLAPLLVFFSLLAFQFAGLKIIALRDKTTQFFRINRSFLQTWGWVYGGLLLLVLLIGTTRLGLNADPIGWGKPTVPLLEWQIWLGVLLCLIMQITRNSAFFQKAAAWQSDHPAASAGLISFAIWALAMLVWAGQPVPPGFFATPPRAPNYEIYPFSDAAFYDFHAQSLLIGLGYRGEAIPPRPLYILFLAISHLIAGQDYTRVIFLQTTVLAFFPVTVYWIGKTLNAKTTGLLAAFFIIMREWTSIISTPFTSDVSNSKLLFADLPAALAISLVLLFSLRWLYEPQNRKLGLLTGGLLGISLLIRTQIIILLPVILLFFLFTIIKDRISFRSIVAPVILFLVGFILAVAPWLSRSYRITGEFVFDHPESQTRVVAQRYYPETELTDFDRKPGESTADYTQRLSTAIRQRVFSDPVSVIQFVAAHWLNSEIANLQIFPVRFSITSLSELIKPEHAFWEDWNGQPTPRQTVILLLNLAVLAAGFIYFTRRKFWIGLLPLFFNLAYHFSNAAARNSGWRYLLPADWIFLLYFAAGITGLLSLFWPGRQATLQDSVAVEHKNRPIGLIGLLAIMLGILSIGFTPLAAESVFPNIYLQGTNESIRDLITSSSRQTSPDVQAGIDTLIHDPEAVIMNGRMLYPRFYDAGEGEEKTGKTGYTSLPYARYVFLVAGEPEGTVIFPQTQADLPLRNTGDVILAGCMDGLAVKARLVLLPGPTPHIYLANPPVSWDCKSAP
;
A
#
# COMPACT_ATOMS: atom_id res chain seq x y z
N MET A 1 59.33 -13.85 3.96
CA MET A 1 58.41 -15.01 3.73
C MET A 1 59.25 -16.09 3.06
N ASN A 2 59.37 -17.27 3.68
CA ASN A 2 60.36 -18.29 3.27
C ASN A 2 60.00 -18.91 1.92
N ARG A 3 60.99 -19.19 1.06
CA ARG A 3 60.80 -19.69 -0.32
C ARG A 3 60.02 -21.01 -0.36
N ASP A 4 60.22 -21.85 0.65
CA ASP A 4 59.52 -23.14 0.82
C ASP A 4 58.04 -22.98 1.15
N THR A 5 57.67 -21.91 1.88
CA THR A 5 56.27 -21.63 2.24
C THR A 5 55.46 -21.19 1.01
N ILE A 6 56.10 -20.50 0.06
CA ILE A 6 55.50 -20.07 -1.21
C ILE A 6 55.28 -21.28 -2.14
N LEU A 7 56.26 -22.19 -2.22
CA LEU A 7 56.18 -23.40 -3.04
C LEU A 7 55.10 -24.37 -2.54
N ILE A 8 54.97 -24.56 -1.22
CA ILE A 8 53.92 -25.39 -0.62
C ILE A 8 52.52 -24.79 -0.87
N SER A 9 52.37 -23.47 -0.73
CA SER A 9 51.12 -22.75 -1.03
C SER A 9 50.68 -22.92 -2.49
N GLN A 10 51.61 -22.75 -3.44
CA GLN A 10 51.35 -22.94 -4.87
C GLN A 10 50.97 -24.38 -5.21
N ALA A 11 51.63 -25.38 -4.60
CA ALA A 11 51.32 -26.78 -4.82
C ALA A 11 49.90 -27.16 -4.32
N VAL A 12 49.49 -26.61 -3.17
CA VAL A 12 48.14 -26.83 -2.61
C VAL A 12 47.06 -26.16 -3.47
N GLN A 13 47.30 -24.92 -3.94
CA GLN A 13 46.38 -24.25 -4.86
C GLN A 13 46.25 -24.99 -6.20
N ASN A 14 47.36 -25.52 -6.72
CA ASN A 14 47.34 -26.28 -7.97
C ASN A 14 46.54 -27.60 -7.83
N ARG A 15 46.67 -28.32 -6.71
CA ARG A 15 45.83 -29.51 -6.43
C ARG A 15 44.33 -29.19 -6.37
N ARG A 16 43.95 -28.09 -5.73
CA ARG A 16 42.53 -27.65 -5.65
C ARG A 16 41.97 -27.27 -7.01
N LEU A 17 42.77 -26.60 -7.82
CA LEU A 17 42.41 -26.21 -9.18
C LEU A 17 42.27 -27.44 -10.09
N LEU A 18 43.16 -28.43 -9.97
CA LEU A 18 43.06 -29.72 -10.67
C LEU A 18 41.79 -30.48 -10.28
N PHE A 19 41.46 -30.51 -8.98
CA PHE A 19 40.21 -31.11 -8.51
C PHE A 19 38.98 -30.42 -9.12
N PHE A 20 38.96 -29.08 -9.14
CA PHE A 20 37.89 -28.32 -9.79
C PHE A 20 37.75 -28.66 -11.28
N PHE A 21 38.85 -28.76 -12.03
CA PHE A 21 38.78 -29.11 -13.45
C PHE A 21 38.29 -30.54 -13.70
N TRP A 22 38.72 -31.52 -12.89
CA TRP A 22 38.21 -32.89 -12.98
C TRP A 22 36.73 -32.99 -12.60
N LEU A 23 36.31 -32.27 -11.57
CA LEU A 23 34.91 -32.22 -11.15
C LEU A 23 34.02 -31.61 -12.23
N CYS A 24 34.41 -30.46 -12.79
CA CYS A 24 33.71 -29.82 -13.91
C CYS A 24 33.63 -30.74 -15.14
N THR A 25 34.69 -31.49 -15.43
CA THR A 25 34.69 -32.48 -16.53
C THR A 25 33.67 -33.59 -16.26
N ALA A 26 33.64 -34.13 -15.05
CA ALA A 26 32.69 -35.17 -14.66
C ALA A 26 31.23 -34.68 -14.71
N GLU A 27 30.96 -33.46 -14.23
CA GLU A 27 29.62 -32.86 -14.27
C GLU A 27 29.17 -32.52 -15.69
N SER A 28 30.10 -32.09 -16.55
CA SER A 28 29.84 -31.87 -17.97
C SER A 28 29.45 -33.18 -18.66
N LEU A 29 30.20 -34.26 -18.44
CA LEU A 29 29.88 -35.58 -18.97
C LEU A 29 28.55 -36.12 -18.44
N PHE A 30 28.28 -35.95 -17.14
CA PHE A 30 27.01 -36.33 -16.52
C PHE A 30 25.84 -35.56 -17.13
N SER A 31 25.99 -34.23 -17.30
CA SER A 31 24.95 -33.37 -17.86
C SER A 31 24.73 -33.65 -19.36
N ALA A 32 25.78 -33.97 -20.10
CA ALA A 32 25.67 -34.44 -21.48
C ALA A 32 24.95 -35.79 -21.56
N GLY A 33 25.28 -36.73 -20.67
CA GLY A 33 24.59 -38.03 -20.55
C GLY A 33 23.12 -37.88 -20.20
N TRP A 34 22.80 -36.97 -19.27
CA TRP A 34 21.42 -36.63 -18.90
C TRP A 34 20.66 -36.03 -20.10
N LEU A 35 21.26 -35.11 -20.85
CA LEU A 35 20.63 -34.54 -22.04
C LEU A 35 20.37 -35.58 -23.15
N ILE A 36 21.27 -36.55 -23.32
CA ILE A 36 21.14 -37.65 -24.29
C ILE A 36 20.06 -38.65 -23.87
N SER A 37 19.90 -38.90 -22.56
CA SER A 37 18.90 -39.86 -22.04
C SER A 37 17.46 -39.36 -22.13
N LEU A 38 17.24 -38.07 -22.44
CA LEU A 38 15.90 -37.53 -22.67
C LEU A 38 15.27 -38.10 -23.95
N PRO A 39 13.96 -38.40 -23.99
CA PRO A 39 13.28 -39.01 -25.14
C PRO A 39 13.53 -38.27 -26.46
N SER A 40 13.78 -38.98 -27.56
CA SER A 40 14.15 -38.40 -28.87
C SER A 40 12.99 -37.64 -29.55
N ASP A 41 13.27 -36.45 -30.10
CA ASP A 41 12.29 -35.61 -30.82
C ASP A 41 12.30 -35.79 -32.35
N SER A 42 13.33 -36.45 -32.94
CA SER A 42 13.67 -36.22 -34.36
C SER A 42 13.68 -37.44 -35.30
N GLY A 43 13.48 -38.67 -34.83
CA GLY A 43 13.47 -39.86 -35.71
C GLY A 43 14.75 -40.07 -36.55
N THR A 44 15.83 -39.33 -36.27
CA THR A 44 17.12 -39.41 -36.97
C THR A 44 18.00 -40.51 -36.37
N PHE A 45 19.03 -40.94 -37.11
CA PHE A 45 19.94 -42.04 -36.76
C PHE A 45 20.67 -41.88 -35.41
N THR A 46 20.79 -40.66 -34.88
CA THR A 46 21.34 -40.39 -33.53
C THR A 46 20.26 -40.00 -32.50
N GLY A 47 19.00 -39.81 -32.92
CA GLY A 47 17.89 -39.38 -32.07
C GLY A 47 17.95 -37.93 -31.58
N LEU A 48 19.00 -37.16 -31.91
CA LEU A 48 19.25 -35.83 -31.37
C LEU A 48 18.83 -34.72 -32.35
N SER A 49 17.98 -33.79 -31.90
CA SER A 49 17.61 -32.61 -32.68
C SER A 49 18.78 -31.60 -32.79
N PRO A 50 18.79 -30.71 -33.81
CA PRO A 50 19.84 -29.67 -33.94
C PRO A 50 19.99 -28.81 -32.68
N PHE A 51 18.88 -28.51 -32.00
CA PHE A 51 18.88 -27.80 -30.73
C PHE A 51 19.62 -28.57 -29.62
N ARG A 52 19.44 -29.89 -29.51
CA ARG A 52 20.18 -30.71 -28.53
C ARG A 52 21.66 -30.81 -28.85
N LEU A 53 22.04 -30.82 -30.14
CA LEU A 53 23.45 -30.78 -30.54
C LEU A 53 24.12 -29.48 -30.10
N VAL A 54 23.43 -28.35 -30.24
CA VAL A 54 23.92 -27.06 -29.73
C VAL A 54 24.07 -27.10 -28.20
N LEU A 55 23.06 -27.58 -27.47
CA LEU A 55 23.14 -27.71 -26.02
C LEU A 55 24.27 -28.64 -25.56
N LEU A 56 24.44 -29.78 -26.24
CA LEU A 56 25.56 -30.71 -26.02
C LEU A 56 26.90 -30.02 -26.24
N ALA A 57 27.06 -29.26 -27.32
CA ALA A 57 28.28 -28.52 -27.58
C ALA A 57 28.55 -27.48 -26.47
N ILE A 58 27.53 -26.75 -26.02
CA ILE A 58 27.68 -25.75 -24.94
C ILE A 58 28.06 -26.42 -23.60
N ILE A 59 27.59 -27.63 -23.31
CA ILE A 59 27.96 -28.38 -22.09
C ILE A 59 29.37 -28.98 -22.23
N LEU A 60 29.68 -29.60 -23.37
CA LEU A 60 30.91 -30.36 -23.59
C LEU A 60 32.12 -29.46 -23.83
N LEU A 61 31.99 -28.31 -24.48
CA LEU A 61 33.13 -27.42 -24.76
C LEU A 61 33.83 -26.93 -23.47
N PRO A 62 33.13 -26.40 -22.45
CA PRO A 62 33.73 -26.08 -21.16
C PRO A 62 34.32 -27.29 -20.44
N GLY A 63 33.66 -28.46 -20.53
CA GLY A 63 34.14 -29.71 -19.95
C GLY A 63 35.45 -30.18 -20.59
N MET A 64 35.53 -30.20 -21.91
CA MET A 64 36.75 -30.52 -22.67
C MET A 64 37.86 -29.52 -22.37
N LEU A 65 37.55 -28.22 -22.27
CA LEU A 65 38.53 -27.21 -21.87
C LEU A 65 39.08 -27.51 -20.46
N CYS A 66 38.21 -27.82 -19.49
CA CYS A 66 38.64 -28.20 -18.15
C CYS A 66 39.47 -29.49 -18.15
N MET A 67 39.08 -30.50 -18.93
CA MET A 67 39.82 -31.75 -19.09
C MET A 67 41.23 -31.51 -19.66
N LEU A 68 41.35 -30.70 -20.72
CA LEU A 68 42.64 -30.31 -21.30
C LEU A 68 43.52 -29.55 -20.31
N LEU A 69 42.93 -28.63 -19.54
CA LEU A 69 43.64 -27.89 -18.48
C LEU A 69 44.06 -28.81 -17.34
N ALA A 70 43.25 -29.83 -16.99
CA ALA A 70 43.60 -30.83 -15.98
C ALA A 70 44.80 -31.67 -16.42
N PHE A 71 44.81 -32.17 -17.66
CA PHE A 71 45.95 -32.92 -18.21
C PHE A 71 47.22 -32.09 -18.34
N ARG A 72 47.10 -30.78 -18.62
CA ARG A 72 48.24 -29.85 -18.67
C ARG A 72 48.70 -29.35 -17.29
N GLY A 73 48.18 -29.89 -16.19
CA GLY A 73 48.58 -29.49 -14.85
C GLY A 73 48.19 -28.04 -14.51
N GLY A 74 47.13 -27.51 -15.13
CA GLY A 74 46.66 -26.13 -14.95
C GLY A 74 47.41 -25.06 -15.75
N LYS A 75 48.27 -25.43 -16.70
CA LYS A 75 49.07 -24.48 -17.51
C LYS A 75 48.34 -24.06 -18.80
N LEU A 76 48.27 -22.75 -19.03
CA LEU A 76 47.78 -22.13 -20.26
C LEU A 76 48.80 -22.22 -21.39
N ILE A 77 48.34 -22.04 -22.63
CA ILE A 77 49.19 -21.89 -23.81
C ILE A 77 50.07 -20.64 -23.60
N GLY A 78 51.40 -20.82 -23.56
CA GLY A 78 52.37 -19.77 -23.21
C GLY A 78 52.94 -19.86 -21.79
N GLY A 79 52.68 -20.93 -21.03
CA GLY A 79 53.38 -21.24 -19.77
C GLY A 79 52.87 -20.52 -18.52
N ARG A 80 51.88 -19.62 -18.65
CA ARG A 80 51.18 -19.01 -17.51
C ARG A 80 50.30 -20.04 -16.80
N SER A 81 50.20 -19.96 -15.49
CA SER A 81 49.40 -20.88 -14.69
C SER A 81 47.99 -20.33 -14.48
N CYS A 82 46.96 -21.18 -14.57
CA CYS A 82 45.59 -20.80 -14.20
C CYS A 82 45.47 -20.44 -12.70
N THR A 83 46.47 -20.74 -11.87
CA THR A 83 46.55 -20.24 -10.49
C THR A 83 46.64 -18.71 -10.42
N ASP A 84 47.16 -18.05 -11.44
CA ASP A 84 47.23 -16.58 -11.50
C ASP A 84 45.82 -15.98 -11.59
N LEU A 85 44.89 -16.69 -12.24
CA LEU A 85 43.48 -16.37 -12.33
C LEU A 85 42.78 -16.45 -10.97
N LEU A 86 43.21 -17.38 -10.10
CA LEU A 86 42.77 -17.47 -8.70
C LEU A 86 43.36 -16.33 -7.84
N GLY A 87 44.60 -15.93 -8.11
CA GLY A 87 45.32 -14.86 -7.39
C GLY A 87 44.87 -13.44 -7.71
N THR A 88 44.04 -13.23 -8.75
CA THR A 88 43.47 -11.91 -9.03
C THR A 88 42.59 -11.41 -7.89
N ASP A 89 42.76 -10.13 -7.53
CA ASP A 89 42.04 -9.41 -6.47
C ASP A 89 40.57 -9.11 -6.77
N ALA A 90 39.96 -9.88 -7.67
CA ALA A 90 38.58 -9.75 -8.10
C ALA A 90 37.61 -10.46 -7.13
N THR A 91 37.54 -10.00 -5.88
CA THR A 91 36.62 -10.54 -4.85
C THR A 91 35.14 -10.42 -5.25
N TRP A 92 34.80 -9.48 -6.13
CA TRP A 92 33.45 -9.30 -6.70
C TRP A 92 32.97 -10.49 -7.54
N LEU A 93 33.89 -11.34 -8.04
CA LEU A 93 33.53 -12.55 -8.78
C LEU A 93 32.82 -13.58 -7.91
N ILE A 94 33.06 -13.60 -6.59
CA ILE A 94 32.39 -14.54 -5.68
C ILE A 94 30.88 -14.30 -5.69
N PRO A 95 30.36 -13.11 -5.31
CA PRO A 95 28.92 -12.85 -5.35
C PRO A 95 28.36 -12.89 -6.78
N ALA A 96 29.12 -12.53 -7.81
CA ALA A 96 28.67 -12.64 -9.20
C ALA A 96 28.43 -14.09 -9.63
N CYS A 97 29.34 -15.01 -9.30
CA CYS A 97 29.19 -16.43 -9.59
C CYS A 97 28.07 -17.07 -8.74
N LEU A 98 27.95 -16.70 -7.46
CA LEU A 98 26.81 -17.15 -6.63
C LEU A 98 25.48 -16.68 -7.25
N ALA A 99 25.40 -15.41 -7.66
CA ALA A 99 24.22 -14.86 -8.31
C ALA A 99 23.91 -15.56 -9.64
N ALA A 100 24.91 -15.79 -10.49
CA ALA A 100 24.75 -16.53 -11.74
C ALA A 100 24.23 -17.96 -11.50
N GLY A 101 24.74 -18.64 -10.47
CA GLY A 101 24.29 -19.98 -10.11
C GLY A 101 22.84 -20.00 -9.63
N VAL A 102 22.45 -19.03 -8.79
CA VAL A 102 21.05 -18.86 -8.36
C VAL A 102 20.16 -18.53 -9.55
N LEU A 103 20.58 -17.61 -10.43
CA LEU A 103 19.81 -17.21 -11.61
C LEU A 103 19.51 -18.40 -12.53
N GLY A 104 20.50 -19.27 -12.78
CA GLY A 104 20.32 -20.50 -13.57
C GLY A 104 19.26 -21.43 -12.97
N LEU A 105 19.28 -21.64 -11.65
CA LEU A 105 18.28 -22.46 -10.97
C LEU A 105 16.91 -21.79 -10.92
N THR A 106 16.84 -20.47 -10.75
CA THR A 106 15.56 -19.73 -10.78
C THR A 106 14.93 -19.71 -12.16
N ALA A 107 15.73 -19.67 -13.24
CA ALA A 107 15.21 -19.79 -14.60
C ALA A 107 14.53 -21.15 -14.83
N LEU A 108 15.13 -22.23 -14.29
CA LEU A 108 14.52 -23.55 -14.33
C LEU A 108 13.24 -23.62 -13.47
N ALA A 109 13.25 -23.02 -12.28
CA ALA A 109 12.06 -22.94 -11.43
C ALA A 109 10.92 -22.19 -12.14
N LEU A 110 11.22 -21.05 -12.76
CA LEU A 110 10.27 -20.24 -13.51
C LEU A 110 9.61 -21.00 -14.66
N LEU A 111 10.38 -21.76 -15.45
CA LEU A 111 9.80 -22.57 -16.52
C LEU A 111 8.84 -23.65 -16.00
N ASN A 112 9.15 -24.24 -14.85
CA ASN A 112 8.26 -25.19 -14.19
C ASN A 112 7.00 -24.51 -13.62
N ASP A 113 7.13 -23.30 -13.09
CA ASP A 113 6.00 -22.52 -12.56
C ASP A 113 5.08 -22.05 -13.69
N LEU A 114 5.64 -21.67 -14.85
CA LEU A 114 4.88 -21.40 -16.08
C LEU A 114 4.14 -22.65 -16.57
N TYR A 115 4.77 -23.82 -16.55
CA TYR A 115 4.08 -25.07 -16.86
C TYR A 115 2.92 -25.34 -15.90
N ALA A 116 3.16 -25.19 -14.59
CA ALA A 116 2.14 -25.41 -13.57
C ALA A 116 0.97 -24.43 -13.70
N GLY A 117 1.23 -23.16 -14.01
CA GLY A 117 0.20 -22.12 -14.14
C GLY A 117 -0.55 -22.16 -15.47
N THR A 118 0.10 -22.48 -16.58
CA THR A 118 -0.52 -22.46 -17.92
C THR A 118 -1.04 -23.83 -18.38
N GLY A 119 -0.55 -24.92 -17.80
CA GLY A 119 -0.76 -26.28 -18.30
C GLY A 119 -0.04 -26.57 -19.63
N ALA A 120 0.72 -25.62 -20.19
CA ALA A 120 1.35 -25.76 -21.49
C ALA A 120 2.60 -26.65 -21.40
N THR A 121 2.49 -27.86 -21.93
CA THR A 121 3.56 -28.87 -21.94
C THR A 121 4.85 -28.40 -22.61
N SER A 122 4.78 -27.37 -23.47
CA SER A 122 5.94 -26.71 -24.07
C SER A 122 6.92 -26.17 -23.03
N TYR A 123 6.46 -25.53 -21.96
CA TYR A 123 7.34 -25.00 -20.91
C TYR A 123 8.05 -26.12 -20.15
N LYS A 124 7.33 -27.20 -19.80
CA LYS A 124 7.93 -28.39 -19.19
C LYS A 124 8.97 -29.02 -20.10
N ALA A 125 8.66 -29.15 -21.39
CA ALA A 125 9.56 -29.74 -22.36
C ALA A 125 10.82 -28.86 -22.60
N VAL A 126 10.70 -27.53 -22.49
CA VAL A 126 11.86 -26.62 -22.51
C VAL A 126 12.65 -26.72 -21.20
N ALA A 127 11.97 -26.78 -20.04
CA ALA A 127 12.60 -26.93 -18.74
C ALA A 127 13.43 -28.22 -18.65
N GLU A 128 12.87 -29.36 -19.06
CA GLU A 128 13.56 -30.66 -19.07
C GLU A 128 14.79 -30.65 -19.99
N ARG A 129 14.69 -30.03 -21.17
CA ARG A 129 15.82 -29.94 -22.13
C ARG A 129 16.91 -28.96 -21.67
N LEU A 130 16.56 -27.87 -21.00
CA LEU A 130 17.51 -26.89 -20.48
C LEU A 130 18.07 -27.26 -19.09
N ALA A 131 17.41 -28.15 -18.34
CA ALA A 131 17.85 -28.53 -16.99
C ALA A 131 19.30 -29.02 -16.92
N PRO A 132 19.79 -29.93 -17.79
CA PRO A 132 21.17 -30.37 -17.74
C PRO A 132 22.17 -29.22 -17.94
N LEU A 133 21.85 -28.28 -18.85
CA LEU A 133 22.65 -27.10 -19.10
C LEU A 133 22.67 -26.15 -17.90
N LEU A 134 21.49 -25.74 -17.42
CA LEU A 134 21.36 -24.76 -16.35
C LEU A 134 21.94 -25.29 -15.04
N VAL A 135 21.70 -26.56 -14.70
CA VAL A 135 22.28 -27.20 -13.51
C VAL A 135 23.80 -27.25 -13.63
N PHE A 136 24.35 -27.64 -14.79
CA PHE A 136 25.81 -27.65 -15.00
C PHE A 136 26.44 -26.27 -14.78
N PHE A 137 25.92 -25.23 -15.42
CA PHE A 137 26.47 -23.88 -15.25
C PHE A 137 26.25 -23.33 -13.84
N SER A 138 25.16 -23.68 -13.18
CA SER A 138 24.92 -23.32 -11.77
C SER A 138 25.94 -23.97 -10.84
N LEU A 139 26.19 -25.27 -11.00
CA LEU A 139 27.21 -26.00 -10.24
C LEU A 139 28.61 -25.42 -10.51
N LEU A 140 28.95 -25.19 -11.78
CA LEU A 140 30.21 -24.57 -12.17
C LEU A 140 30.41 -23.20 -11.50
N ALA A 141 29.36 -22.37 -11.46
CA ALA A 141 29.41 -21.06 -10.83
C ALA A 141 29.58 -21.17 -9.30
N PHE A 142 28.85 -22.06 -8.64
CA PHE A 142 29.00 -22.30 -7.19
C PHE A 142 30.37 -22.85 -6.83
N GLN A 143 30.90 -23.79 -7.62
CA GLN A 143 32.22 -24.35 -7.43
C GLN A 143 33.32 -23.32 -7.63
N PHE A 144 33.21 -22.49 -8.67
CA PHE A 144 34.18 -21.41 -8.89
C PHE A 144 34.16 -20.39 -7.75
N ALA A 145 32.97 -20.04 -7.25
CA ALA A 145 32.82 -19.19 -6.06
C ALA A 145 33.49 -19.84 -4.83
N GLY A 146 33.24 -21.13 -4.57
CA GLY A 146 33.86 -21.88 -3.49
C GLY A 146 35.38 -21.95 -3.61
N LEU A 147 35.89 -22.22 -4.81
CA LEU A 147 37.33 -22.24 -5.10
C LEU A 147 37.97 -20.88 -4.85
N LYS A 148 37.32 -19.78 -5.27
CA LYS A 148 37.78 -18.41 -5.00
C LYS A 148 37.73 -18.05 -3.51
N ILE A 149 36.69 -18.47 -2.77
CA ILE A 149 36.61 -18.30 -1.30
C ILE A 149 37.78 -19.00 -0.61
N ILE A 150 38.08 -20.23 -1.04
CA ILE A 150 39.19 -21.02 -0.49
C ILE A 150 40.55 -20.43 -0.88
N ALA A 151 40.69 -19.91 -2.11
CA ALA A 151 41.91 -19.28 -2.59
C ALA A 151 42.19 -17.93 -1.91
N LEU A 152 41.14 -17.17 -1.59
CA LEU A 152 41.19 -15.88 -0.91
C LEU A 152 40.88 -15.99 0.58
N ARG A 153 41.17 -17.14 1.22
CA ARG A 153 40.81 -17.45 2.61
C ARG A 153 41.18 -16.35 3.59
N ASP A 154 42.35 -15.72 3.44
CA ASP A 154 42.79 -14.64 4.32
C ASP A 154 41.90 -13.40 4.18
N LYS A 155 41.53 -13.02 2.95
CA LYS A 155 40.60 -11.92 2.69
C LYS A 155 39.18 -12.25 3.14
N THR A 156 38.73 -13.49 2.96
CA THR A 156 37.44 -13.95 3.48
C THR A 156 37.40 -13.93 5.00
N THR A 157 38.46 -14.39 5.66
CA THR A 157 38.59 -14.33 7.12
C THR A 157 38.62 -12.88 7.59
N GLN A 158 39.34 -12.01 6.87
CA GLN A 158 39.34 -10.57 7.13
C GLN A 158 37.95 -9.95 6.95
N PHE A 159 37.19 -10.33 5.91
CA PHE A 159 35.81 -9.89 5.70
C PHE A 159 34.90 -10.26 6.88
N PHE A 160 34.94 -11.52 7.33
CA PHE A 160 34.16 -11.96 8.48
C PHE A 160 34.63 -11.28 9.77
N ARG A 161 35.94 -11.03 9.92
CA ARG A 161 36.48 -10.32 11.08
C ARG A 161 36.04 -8.86 11.13
N ILE A 162 36.08 -8.15 10.01
CA ILE A 162 35.62 -6.75 9.90
C ILE A 162 34.12 -6.65 10.16
N ASN A 163 33.33 -7.55 9.58
CA ASN A 163 31.87 -7.52 9.67
C ASN A 163 31.30 -8.35 10.84
N ARG A 164 32.15 -8.86 11.74
CA ARG A 164 31.76 -9.82 12.79
C ARG A 164 30.59 -9.32 13.63
N SER A 165 30.67 -8.08 14.11
CA SER A 165 29.63 -7.49 14.95
C SER A 165 28.28 -7.44 14.23
N PHE A 166 28.27 -6.96 12.99
CA PHE A 166 27.03 -6.92 12.20
C PHE A 166 26.44 -8.31 11.96
N LEU A 167 27.28 -9.27 11.52
CA LEU A 167 26.83 -10.62 11.21
C LEU A 167 26.34 -11.37 12.45
N GLN A 168 26.96 -11.16 13.61
CA GLN A 168 26.52 -11.76 14.87
C GLN A 168 25.16 -11.19 15.32
N THR A 169 25.01 -9.87 15.33
CA THR A 169 23.70 -9.24 15.65
C THR A 169 22.64 -9.67 14.64
N TRP A 170 23.00 -9.79 13.37
CA TRP A 170 22.12 -10.29 12.31
C TRP A 170 21.68 -11.72 12.54
N GLY A 171 22.60 -12.62 12.91
CA GLY A 171 22.27 -13.98 13.31
C GLY A 171 21.31 -14.04 14.50
N TRP A 172 21.50 -13.20 15.52
CA TRP A 172 20.61 -13.16 16.69
C TRP A 172 19.21 -12.63 16.36
N VAL A 173 19.11 -11.50 15.64
CA VAL A 173 17.83 -10.92 15.24
C VAL A 173 17.09 -11.87 14.31
N TYR A 174 17.76 -12.41 13.31
CA TYR A 174 17.16 -13.36 12.39
C TYR A 174 16.75 -14.66 13.10
N GLY A 175 17.59 -15.19 14.01
CA GLY A 175 17.24 -16.33 14.85
C GLY A 175 16.00 -16.10 15.71
N GLY A 176 15.84 -14.90 16.28
CA GLY A 176 14.63 -14.50 17.00
C GLY A 176 13.39 -14.48 16.10
N LEU A 177 13.51 -13.97 14.87
CA LEU A 177 12.43 -14.00 13.88
C LEU A 177 12.09 -15.44 13.46
N LEU A 178 13.07 -16.33 13.31
CA LEU A 178 12.83 -17.74 13.01
C LEU A 178 12.07 -18.44 14.14
N LEU A 179 12.40 -18.14 15.40
CA LEU A 179 11.64 -18.64 16.55
C LEU A 179 10.20 -18.11 16.55
N LEU A 180 10.00 -16.84 16.19
CA LEU A 180 8.65 -16.27 16.04
C LEU A 180 7.86 -16.95 14.92
N VAL A 181 8.48 -17.17 13.75
CA VAL A 181 7.86 -17.90 12.63
C VAL A 181 7.51 -19.33 13.04
N LEU A 182 8.39 -20.01 13.78
CA LEU A 182 8.12 -21.35 14.31
C LEU A 182 6.93 -21.33 15.27
N LEU A 183 6.87 -20.35 16.19
CA LEU A 183 5.75 -20.18 17.12
C LEU A 183 4.43 -19.91 16.38
N ILE A 184 4.43 -19.03 15.38
CA ILE A 184 3.25 -18.76 14.55
C ILE A 184 2.83 -20.03 13.79
N GLY A 185 3.79 -20.75 13.22
CA GLY A 185 3.54 -22.00 12.49
C GLY A 185 2.95 -23.11 13.37
N THR A 186 3.40 -23.24 14.62
CA THR A 186 2.90 -24.25 15.57
C THR A 186 1.57 -23.86 16.21
N THR A 187 1.41 -22.60 16.62
CA THR A 187 0.18 -22.10 17.26
C THR A 187 -0.93 -21.78 16.26
N ARG A 188 -0.59 -21.58 14.98
CA ARG A 188 -1.48 -21.08 13.92
C ARG A 188 -2.11 -19.71 14.22
N LEU A 189 -1.63 -19.00 15.24
CA LEU A 189 -2.14 -17.69 15.62
C LEU A 189 -1.81 -16.65 14.54
N GLY A 190 -2.84 -15.98 14.01
CA GLY A 190 -2.70 -15.05 12.88
C GLY A 190 -2.71 -15.71 11.49
N LEU A 191 -2.74 -17.05 11.42
CA LEU A 191 -2.86 -17.81 10.17
C LEU A 191 -4.27 -18.38 9.96
N ASN A 192 -4.93 -18.81 11.04
CA ASN A 192 -6.33 -19.26 10.97
C ASN A 192 -7.25 -18.06 10.78
N ALA A 193 -8.02 -18.06 9.70
CA ALA A 193 -8.91 -16.96 9.38
C ALA A 193 -10.06 -16.84 10.39
N ASP A 194 -10.21 -15.64 10.96
CA ASP A 194 -11.42 -15.25 11.67
C ASP A 194 -12.56 -15.06 10.63
N PRO A 195 -13.77 -15.61 10.84
CA PRO A 195 -14.90 -15.34 9.95
C PRO A 195 -15.29 -13.85 9.89
N ILE A 196 -14.87 -13.04 10.87
CA ILE A 196 -15.27 -11.64 11.01
C ILE A 196 -14.09 -10.71 10.77
N GLY A 197 -14.25 -9.79 9.80
CA GLY A 197 -13.31 -8.68 9.61
C GLY A 197 -11.90 -9.11 9.16
N TRP A 198 -11.78 -10.31 8.59
CA TRP A 198 -10.50 -10.87 8.12
C TRP A 198 -10.28 -10.60 6.64
N GLY A 199 -9.55 -9.53 6.33
CA GLY A 199 -9.28 -9.13 4.95
C GLY A 199 -8.07 -9.81 4.31
N LYS A 200 -7.91 -9.56 3.01
CA LYS A 200 -6.84 -10.13 2.19
C LYS A 200 -5.52 -9.36 2.33
N PRO A 201 -4.37 -9.98 2.00
CA PRO A 201 -3.06 -9.32 2.05
C PRO A 201 -2.92 -8.13 1.10
N THR A 202 -1.85 -7.34 1.29
CA THR A 202 -1.53 -6.16 0.47
C THR A 202 -1.02 -6.54 -0.94
N VAL A 203 -1.11 -5.65 -1.93
CA VAL A 203 -0.47 -5.90 -3.25
C VAL A 203 1.02 -5.92 -3.05
N PRO A 204 1.67 -6.99 -3.52
CA PRO A 204 3.11 -7.09 -3.49
C PRO A 204 3.76 -6.19 -4.55
N LEU A 205 5.01 -5.82 -4.28
CA LEU A 205 5.95 -5.54 -5.37
C LEU A 205 6.12 -6.76 -6.26
N LEU A 206 6.47 -6.56 -7.52
CA LEU A 206 6.89 -7.63 -8.42
C LEU A 206 8.38 -7.92 -8.27
N GLU A 207 8.81 -9.13 -8.63
CA GLU A 207 10.18 -9.59 -8.45
C GLU A 207 11.17 -8.68 -9.19
N TRP A 208 10.84 -8.27 -10.42
CA TRP A 208 11.69 -7.39 -11.24
C TRP A 208 11.85 -6.00 -10.61
N GLN A 209 10.86 -5.51 -9.87
CA GLN A 209 10.92 -4.21 -9.20
C GLN A 209 11.94 -4.25 -8.06
N ILE A 210 11.98 -5.35 -7.30
CA ILE A 210 13.00 -5.57 -6.26
C ILE A 210 14.40 -5.64 -6.88
N TRP A 211 14.57 -6.44 -7.94
CA TRP A 211 15.86 -6.58 -8.62
C TRP A 211 16.33 -5.28 -9.27
N LEU A 212 15.42 -4.49 -9.85
CA LEU A 212 15.74 -3.16 -10.36
C LEU A 212 16.19 -2.24 -9.23
N GLY A 213 15.55 -2.28 -8.06
CA GLY A 213 16.00 -1.55 -6.88
C GLY A 213 17.41 -1.94 -6.42
N VAL A 214 17.72 -3.25 -6.39
CA VAL A 214 19.06 -3.76 -6.10
C VAL A 214 20.07 -3.25 -7.13
N LEU A 215 19.74 -3.32 -8.42
CA LEU A 215 20.58 -2.83 -9.52
C LEU A 215 20.86 -1.32 -9.39
N LEU A 216 19.84 -0.51 -9.12
CA LEU A 216 19.99 0.93 -8.89
C LEU A 216 20.92 1.20 -7.71
N CYS A 217 20.76 0.47 -6.60
CA CYS A 217 21.63 0.59 -5.43
C CYS A 217 23.09 0.21 -5.76
N LEU A 218 23.30 -0.87 -6.52
CA LEU A 218 24.62 -1.29 -6.99
C LEU A 218 25.26 -0.23 -7.90
N ILE A 219 24.53 0.29 -8.88
CA ILE A 219 25.00 1.35 -9.78
C ILE A 219 25.45 2.55 -8.94
N MET A 220 24.61 3.02 -8.01
CA MET A 220 24.96 4.14 -7.12
C MET A 220 26.22 3.88 -6.29
N GLN A 221 26.44 2.66 -5.81
CA GLN A 221 27.63 2.31 -5.03
C GLN A 221 28.91 2.22 -5.89
N ILE A 222 28.80 1.72 -7.12
CA ILE A 222 29.92 1.58 -8.06
C ILE A 222 30.32 2.97 -8.61
N THR A 223 29.35 3.77 -9.04
CA THR A 223 29.60 5.05 -9.72
C THR A 223 29.93 6.21 -8.78
N ARG A 224 29.75 6.05 -7.46
CA ARG A 224 30.03 7.08 -6.43
C ARG A 224 31.41 7.74 -6.57
N ASN A 225 32.42 6.99 -7.00
CA ASN A 225 33.80 7.48 -7.15
C ASN A 225 34.13 8.03 -8.53
N SER A 226 33.18 8.02 -9.48
CA SER A 226 33.41 8.64 -10.78
C SER A 226 33.46 10.17 -10.65
N ALA A 227 34.21 10.82 -11.55
CA ALA A 227 34.38 12.28 -11.55
C ALA A 227 33.03 13.03 -11.59
N PHE A 228 32.03 12.49 -12.31
CA PHE A 228 30.69 13.05 -12.36
C PHE A 228 30.00 13.04 -10.99
N PHE A 229 29.95 11.89 -10.32
CA PHE A 229 29.28 11.77 -9.03
C PHE A 229 30.03 12.50 -7.91
N GLN A 230 31.36 12.63 -7.99
CA GLN A 230 32.13 13.47 -7.07
C GLN A 230 31.80 14.95 -7.24
N LYS A 231 31.72 15.46 -8.48
CA LYS A 231 31.27 16.84 -8.75
C LYS A 231 29.84 17.08 -8.27
N ALA A 232 28.94 16.12 -8.51
CA ALA A 232 27.57 16.21 -8.02
C ALA A 232 27.51 16.21 -6.48
N ALA A 233 28.31 15.38 -5.82
CA ALA A 233 28.38 15.34 -4.36
C ALA A 233 28.96 16.64 -3.77
N ALA A 234 29.99 17.22 -4.40
CA ALA A 234 30.55 18.52 -4.03
C ALA A 234 29.48 19.61 -4.15
N TRP A 235 28.79 19.69 -5.29
CA TRP A 235 27.70 20.65 -5.49
C TRP A 235 26.57 20.49 -4.46
N GLN A 236 26.19 19.26 -4.10
CA GLN A 236 25.20 19.01 -3.05
C GLN A 236 25.67 19.51 -1.67
N SER A 237 26.96 19.44 -1.40
CA SER A 237 27.56 19.96 -0.16
C SER A 237 27.56 21.48 -0.15
N ASP A 238 27.89 22.11 -1.28
CA ASP A 238 27.92 23.57 -1.42
C ASP A 238 26.50 24.17 -1.41
N HIS A 239 25.50 23.44 -1.93
CA HIS A 239 24.11 23.88 -2.09
C HIS A 239 23.12 22.90 -1.43
N PRO A 240 23.13 22.75 -0.10
CA PRO A 240 22.34 21.74 0.59
C PRO A 240 20.81 21.96 0.45
N ALA A 241 20.36 23.22 0.42
CA ALA A 241 18.94 23.54 0.25
C ALA A 241 18.45 23.28 -1.18
N ALA A 242 19.21 23.71 -2.18
CA ALA A 242 18.86 23.49 -3.59
C ALA A 242 18.89 22.01 -3.95
N SER A 243 19.88 21.25 -3.47
CA SER A 243 19.95 19.81 -3.69
C SER A 243 18.82 19.05 -3.01
N ALA A 244 18.45 19.44 -1.78
CA ALA A 244 17.28 18.91 -1.09
C ALA A 244 16.00 19.15 -1.91
N GLY A 245 15.78 20.38 -2.38
CA GLY A 245 14.64 20.74 -3.22
C GLY A 245 14.61 19.95 -4.53
N LEU A 246 15.75 19.85 -5.23
CA LEU A 246 15.86 19.14 -6.51
C LEU A 246 15.58 17.64 -6.36
N ILE A 247 16.13 16.98 -5.33
CA ILE A 247 15.89 15.55 -5.10
C ILE A 247 14.42 15.31 -4.73
N SER A 248 13.84 16.15 -3.86
CA SER A 248 12.42 16.04 -3.52
C SER A 248 11.52 16.26 -4.73
N PHE A 249 11.82 17.25 -5.57
CA PHE A 249 11.09 17.50 -6.81
C PHE A 249 11.24 16.34 -7.80
N ALA A 250 12.45 15.79 -7.98
CA ALA A 250 12.68 14.66 -8.88
C ALA A 250 11.91 13.41 -8.46
N ILE A 251 11.87 13.10 -7.15
CA ILE A 251 11.09 11.97 -6.62
C ILE A 251 9.59 12.22 -6.82
N TRP A 252 9.11 13.42 -6.48
CA TRP A 252 7.70 13.80 -6.66
C TRP A 252 7.29 13.74 -8.14
N ALA A 253 8.10 14.30 -9.03
CA ALA A 253 7.85 14.30 -10.46
C ALA A 253 7.85 12.88 -11.04
N LEU A 254 8.78 12.03 -10.63
CA LEU A 254 8.79 10.62 -11.03
C LEU A 254 7.53 9.89 -10.56
N ALA A 255 7.14 10.05 -9.29
CA ALA A 255 5.93 9.46 -8.73
C ALA A 255 4.69 9.93 -9.50
N MET A 256 4.58 11.25 -9.71
CA MET A 256 3.48 11.86 -10.43
C MET A 256 3.41 11.36 -11.88
N LEU A 257 4.52 11.31 -12.61
CA LEU A 257 4.56 10.81 -13.99
C LEU A 257 4.14 9.34 -14.08
N VAL A 258 4.63 8.49 -13.17
CA VAL A 258 4.30 7.06 -13.15
C VAL A 258 2.83 6.83 -12.80
N TRP A 259 2.32 7.50 -11.77
CA TRP A 259 0.95 7.29 -11.27
C TRP A 259 -0.09 8.00 -12.14
N ALA A 260 0.14 9.25 -12.52
CA ALA A 260 -0.78 9.98 -13.39
C ALA A 260 -0.83 9.40 -14.80
N GLY A 261 0.28 8.81 -15.28
CA GLY A 261 0.35 8.11 -16.56
C GLY A 261 -0.49 6.82 -16.63
N GLN A 262 -0.97 6.30 -15.49
CA GLN A 262 -1.95 5.22 -15.49
C GLN A 262 -3.38 5.79 -15.61
N PRO A 263 -4.25 5.21 -16.46
CA PRO A 263 -5.67 5.57 -16.47
C PRO A 263 -6.31 5.20 -15.14
N VAL A 264 -7.47 5.79 -14.84
CA VAL A 264 -8.31 5.34 -13.72
C VAL A 264 -8.86 3.96 -14.08
N PRO A 265 -8.44 2.90 -13.39
CA PRO A 265 -8.88 1.55 -13.72
C PRO A 265 -10.29 1.32 -13.17
N PRO A 266 -11.26 0.88 -13.99
CA PRO A 266 -12.57 0.52 -13.48
C PRO A 266 -12.46 -0.73 -12.60
N GLY A 267 -13.26 -0.78 -11.53
CA GLY A 267 -13.31 -1.86 -10.57
C GLY A 267 -14.46 -1.64 -9.58
N PHE A 268 -14.53 -2.45 -8.52
CA PHE A 268 -15.66 -2.39 -7.58
C PHE A 268 -15.87 -0.98 -6.97
N PHE A 269 -14.78 -0.28 -6.61
CA PHE A 269 -14.87 1.04 -5.97
C PHE A 269 -14.90 2.24 -6.94
N ALA A 270 -14.68 1.98 -8.23
CA ALA A 270 -14.78 2.94 -9.33
C ALA A 270 -15.45 2.22 -10.49
N THR A 271 -16.78 2.17 -10.47
CA THR A 271 -17.57 1.28 -11.33
C THR A 271 -17.28 1.51 -12.81
N PRO A 272 -17.35 0.46 -13.65
CA PRO A 272 -17.20 0.61 -15.08
C PRO A 272 -18.12 1.69 -15.67
N PRO A 273 -17.68 2.38 -16.74
CA PRO A 273 -18.52 3.31 -17.49
C PRO A 273 -19.86 2.68 -17.89
N ARG A 274 -20.97 3.32 -17.52
CA ARG A 274 -22.33 2.92 -17.90
C ARG A 274 -23.11 4.10 -18.45
N ALA A 275 -24.14 3.82 -19.24
CA ALA A 275 -25.13 4.82 -19.62
C ALA A 275 -25.69 5.53 -18.36
N PRO A 276 -26.06 6.81 -18.45
CA PRO A 276 -26.34 7.57 -19.69
C PRO A 276 -25.13 8.28 -20.30
N ASN A 277 -24.08 8.57 -19.52
CA ASN A 277 -22.95 9.40 -19.95
C ASN A 277 -21.60 8.67 -20.00
N TYR A 278 -21.56 7.38 -19.63
CA TYR A 278 -20.35 6.54 -19.68
C TYR A 278 -19.17 7.15 -18.92
N GLU A 279 -19.46 7.79 -17.78
CA GLU A 279 -18.46 8.28 -16.83
C GLU A 279 -18.09 7.20 -15.80
N ILE A 280 -16.86 7.27 -15.29
CA ILE A 280 -16.44 6.47 -14.13
C ILE A 280 -16.93 7.18 -12.88
N TYR A 281 -17.60 6.45 -12.01
CA TYR A 281 -18.14 7.00 -10.77
C TYR A 281 -17.62 6.26 -9.54
N PRO A 282 -17.47 6.97 -8.42
CA PRO A 282 -17.13 6.33 -7.16
C PRO A 282 -18.26 5.39 -6.73
N PHE A 283 -17.90 4.30 -6.05
CA PHE A 283 -18.85 3.36 -5.49
C PHE A 283 -18.44 2.92 -4.08
N SER A 284 -19.42 2.45 -3.32
CA SER A 284 -19.24 2.07 -1.92
C SER A 284 -18.65 3.20 -1.04
N ASP A 285 -17.61 2.91 -0.27
CA ASP A 285 -16.92 3.87 0.59
C ASP A 285 -16.41 5.12 -0.16
N ALA A 286 -15.98 4.97 -1.42
CA ALA A 286 -15.54 6.10 -2.24
C ALA A 286 -16.71 7.06 -2.50
N ALA A 287 -17.89 6.52 -2.82
CA ALA A 287 -19.10 7.32 -3.04
C ALA A 287 -19.56 7.97 -1.73
N PHE A 288 -19.38 7.30 -0.59
CA PHE A 288 -19.74 7.84 0.71
C PHE A 288 -18.96 9.12 1.04
N TYR A 289 -17.63 9.12 0.89
CA TYR A 289 -16.83 10.33 1.14
C TYR A 289 -17.18 11.45 0.17
N ASP A 290 -17.35 11.09 -1.10
CA ASP A 290 -17.65 12.06 -2.14
C ASP A 290 -19.06 12.64 -1.99
N PHE A 291 -20.02 11.87 -1.48
CA PHE A 291 -21.36 12.35 -1.19
C PHE A 291 -21.37 13.44 -0.11
N HIS A 292 -20.59 13.27 0.97
CA HIS A 292 -20.42 14.35 1.94
C HIS A 292 -19.70 15.56 1.34
N ALA A 293 -18.74 15.35 0.43
CA ALA A 293 -18.07 16.45 -0.25
C ALA A 293 -19.04 17.24 -1.13
N GLN A 294 -19.92 16.55 -1.87
CA GLN A 294 -20.97 17.19 -2.68
C GLN A 294 -21.98 17.93 -1.81
N SER A 295 -22.38 17.35 -0.66
CA SER A 295 -23.24 18.00 0.33
C SER A 295 -22.67 19.33 0.83
N LEU A 296 -21.36 19.39 1.09
CA LEU A 296 -20.70 20.66 1.45
C LEU A 296 -20.85 21.69 0.34
N LEU A 297 -20.60 21.30 -0.91
CA LEU A 297 -20.63 22.21 -2.07
C LEU A 297 -22.01 22.78 -2.39
N ILE A 298 -23.09 22.15 -1.90
CA ILE A 298 -24.47 22.62 -2.07
C ILE A 298 -25.00 23.35 -0.83
N GLY A 299 -24.15 23.57 0.19
CA GLY A 299 -24.50 24.32 1.40
C GLY A 299 -25.33 23.56 2.43
N LEU A 300 -25.32 22.21 2.41
CA LEU A 300 -25.97 21.36 3.42
C LEU A 300 -25.00 20.89 4.53
N GLY A 301 -23.82 21.49 4.61
CA GLY A 301 -22.76 21.07 5.53
C GLY A 301 -22.33 19.63 5.27
N TYR A 302 -21.88 18.93 6.32
CA TYR A 302 -21.56 17.49 6.24
C TYR A 302 -22.81 16.59 6.27
N ARG A 303 -23.89 16.96 5.59
CA ARG A 303 -25.22 16.33 5.65
C ARG A 303 -25.92 16.60 6.99
N GLY A 304 -26.04 17.89 7.33
CA GLY A 304 -26.68 18.36 8.56
C GLY A 304 -25.94 17.93 9.84
N GLU A 305 -26.68 17.28 10.74
CA GLU A 305 -26.18 16.84 12.05
C GLU A 305 -25.31 15.57 12.02
N ALA A 306 -24.97 15.05 10.84
CA ALA A 306 -24.06 13.92 10.76
C ALA A 306 -22.64 14.27 11.26
N ILE A 307 -21.97 13.27 11.84
CA ILE A 307 -20.54 13.31 12.18
C ILE A 307 -19.84 12.37 11.21
N PRO A 308 -19.43 12.84 10.02
CA PRO A 308 -18.78 11.96 9.06
C PRO A 308 -17.43 11.48 9.58
N PRO A 309 -17.00 10.28 9.16
CA PRO A 309 -15.64 9.85 9.35
C PRO A 309 -14.71 10.72 8.47
N ARG A 310 -13.50 11.02 8.94
CA ARG A 310 -12.41 11.59 8.12
C ARG A 310 -12.73 12.98 7.53
N PRO A 311 -13.16 13.95 8.36
CA PRO A 311 -13.65 15.26 7.89
C PRO A 311 -12.66 16.03 7.01
N LEU A 312 -11.36 15.97 7.31
CA LEU A 312 -10.36 16.68 6.52
C LEU A 312 -10.17 16.07 5.11
N TYR A 313 -10.37 14.75 4.98
CA TYR A 313 -10.33 14.10 3.67
C TYR A 313 -11.55 14.48 2.81
N ILE A 314 -12.74 14.52 3.42
CA ILE A 314 -13.97 14.96 2.74
C ILE A 314 -13.83 16.42 2.27
N LEU A 315 -13.31 17.31 3.14
CA LEU A 315 -13.04 18.69 2.76
C LEU A 315 -12.03 18.78 1.60
N PHE A 316 -10.99 17.95 1.62
CA PHE A 316 -10.03 17.86 0.52
C PHE A 316 -10.71 17.47 -0.80
N LEU A 317 -11.68 16.55 -0.79
CA LEU A 317 -12.46 16.20 -1.98
C LEU A 317 -13.35 17.36 -2.45
N ALA A 318 -14.02 18.06 -1.54
CA ALA A 318 -14.84 19.22 -1.88
C ALA A 318 -14.00 20.33 -2.56
N ILE A 319 -12.82 20.63 -1.99
CA ILE A 319 -11.86 21.58 -2.60
C ILE A 319 -11.39 21.07 -3.98
N SER A 320 -11.16 19.77 -4.11
CA SER A 320 -10.74 19.18 -5.38
C SER A 320 -11.81 19.34 -6.45
N HIS A 321 -13.08 19.14 -6.12
CA HIS A 321 -14.20 19.38 -7.01
C HIS A 321 -14.37 20.85 -7.41
N LEU A 322 -14.09 21.80 -6.51
CA LEU A 322 -14.09 23.23 -6.85
C LEU A 322 -13.03 23.60 -7.89
N ILE A 323 -11.86 22.96 -7.81
CA ILE A 323 -10.72 23.24 -8.71
C ILE A 323 -10.87 22.49 -10.04
N ALA A 324 -11.21 21.20 -9.97
CA ALA A 324 -11.18 20.29 -11.10
C ALA A 324 -12.53 20.14 -11.83
N GLY A 325 -13.62 20.60 -11.21
CA GLY A 325 -14.99 20.33 -11.63
C GLY A 325 -15.49 18.98 -11.13
N GLN A 326 -16.51 18.44 -11.81
CA GLN A 326 -17.22 17.22 -11.39
C GLN A 326 -16.74 15.95 -12.10
N ASP A 327 -15.75 16.09 -12.98
CA ASP A 327 -15.12 14.96 -13.66
C ASP A 327 -14.24 14.16 -12.68
N TYR A 328 -14.58 12.90 -12.49
CA TYR A 328 -13.89 11.99 -11.56
C TYR A 328 -12.39 11.90 -11.86
N THR A 329 -12.00 11.82 -13.14
CA THR A 329 -10.61 11.64 -13.56
C THR A 329 -9.77 12.87 -13.21
N ARG A 330 -10.32 14.07 -13.35
CA ARG A 330 -9.64 15.32 -12.99
C ARG A 330 -9.48 15.48 -11.48
N VAL A 331 -10.50 15.11 -10.71
CA VAL A 331 -10.42 15.11 -9.23
C VAL A 331 -9.34 14.12 -8.76
N ILE A 332 -9.33 12.92 -9.33
CA ILE A 332 -8.31 11.91 -9.07
C ILE A 332 -6.91 12.39 -9.48
N PHE A 333 -6.77 13.12 -10.58
CA PHE A 333 -5.49 13.70 -10.98
C PHE A 333 -4.94 14.67 -9.92
N LEU A 334 -5.78 15.55 -9.38
CA LEU A 334 -5.38 16.47 -8.31
C LEU A 334 -5.00 15.70 -7.03
N GLN A 335 -5.79 14.69 -6.65
CA GLN A 335 -5.45 13.80 -5.53
C GLN A 335 -4.09 13.11 -5.73
N THR A 336 -3.88 12.51 -6.91
CA THR A 336 -2.63 11.82 -7.25
C THR A 336 -1.44 12.78 -7.15
N THR A 337 -1.62 14.04 -7.57
CA THR A 337 -0.59 15.10 -7.50
C THR A 337 -0.16 15.38 -6.06
N VAL A 338 -1.11 15.44 -5.13
CA VAL A 338 -0.84 15.63 -3.70
C VAL A 338 -0.21 14.38 -3.09
N LEU A 339 -0.73 13.19 -3.43
CA LEU A 339 -0.23 11.93 -2.89
C LEU A 339 1.17 11.58 -3.39
N ALA A 340 1.62 12.12 -4.52
CA ALA A 340 2.99 11.97 -5.02
C ALA A 340 4.07 12.54 -4.07
N PHE A 341 3.69 13.29 -3.03
CA PHE A 341 4.61 13.67 -1.95
C PHE A 341 4.92 12.52 -0.96
N PHE A 342 4.16 11.43 -0.97
CA PHE A 342 4.39 10.29 -0.09
C PHE A 342 5.80 9.67 -0.23
N PRO A 343 6.28 9.27 -1.43
CA PRO A 343 7.64 8.78 -1.60
C PRO A 343 8.71 9.82 -1.22
N VAL A 344 8.42 11.12 -1.33
CA VAL A 344 9.34 12.19 -0.90
C VAL A 344 9.54 12.14 0.62
N THR A 345 8.46 12.00 1.38
CA THR A 345 8.53 11.90 2.84
C THR A 345 9.28 10.63 3.27
N VAL A 346 9.02 9.50 2.61
CA VAL A 346 9.74 8.23 2.86
C VAL A 346 11.24 8.36 2.55
N TYR A 347 11.62 9.06 1.48
CA TYR A 347 13.02 9.39 1.20
C TYR A 347 13.67 10.14 2.37
N TRP A 348 12.99 11.16 2.90
CA TRP A 348 13.51 11.94 4.02
C TRP A 348 13.62 11.13 5.31
N ILE A 349 12.70 10.18 5.55
CA ILE A 349 12.81 9.26 6.69
C ILE A 349 14.06 8.39 6.54
N GLY A 350 14.25 7.72 5.39
CA GLY A 350 15.43 6.87 5.15
C GLY A 350 16.75 7.64 5.23
N LYS A 351 16.77 8.87 4.70
CA LYS A 351 17.91 9.79 4.82
C LYS A 351 18.19 10.23 6.27
N THR A 352 17.14 10.49 7.05
CA THR A 352 17.29 10.93 8.45
C THR A 352 17.84 9.81 9.34
N LEU A 353 17.40 8.57 9.11
CA LEU A 353 17.82 7.42 9.91
C LEU A 353 19.25 6.96 9.59
N ASN A 354 19.64 6.93 8.30
CA ASN A 354 20.95 6.40 7.94
C ASN A 354 21.56 7.06 6.69
N ALA A 355 20.99 6.83 5.51
CA ALA A 355 21.67 7.17 4.24
C ALA A 355 20.72 7.64 3.13
N LYS A 356 21.24 8.52 2.26
CA LYS A 356 20.55 9.01 1.05
C LYS A 356 20.14 7.86 0.12
N THR A 357 20.99 6.85 -0.03
CA THR A 357 20.74 5.64 -0.85
C THR A 357 19.54 4.86 -0.35
N THR A 358 19.43 4.67 0.97
CA THR A 358 18.29 3.99 1.59
C THR A 358 17.00 4.77 1.36
N GLY A 359 17.03 6.09 1.52
CA GLY A 359 15.88 6.94 1.20
C GLY A 359 15.45 6.84 -0.26
N LEU A 360 16.39 6.86 -1.21
CA LEU A 360 16.08 6.77 -2.65
C LEU A 360 15.50 5.41 -3.01
N LEU A 361 16.07 4.33 -2.49
CA LEU A 361 15.58 2.97 -2.72
C LEU A 361 14.18 2.76 -2.12
N ALA A 362 13.94 3.25 -0.90
CA ALA A 362 12.63 3.20 -0.28
C ALA A 362 11.60 3.98 -1.09
N ALA A 363 11.90 5.22 -1.52
CA ALA A 363 11.02 6.01 -2.36
C ALA A 363 10.70 5.32 -3.70
N PHE A 364 11.70 4.70 -4.34
CA PHE A 364 11.50 3.91 -5.55
C PHE A 364 10.53 2.74 -5.32
N PHE A 365 10.67 1.99 -4.22
CA PHE A 365 9.74 0.92 -3.88
C PHE A 365 8.32 1.42 -3.62
N ILE A 366 8.13 2.59 -3.00
CA ILE A 366 6.80 3.20 -2.85
C ILE A 366 6.18 3.51 -4.22
N ILE A 367 6.95 4.10 -5.13
CA ILE A 367 6.47 4.44 -6.48
C ILE A 367 6.04 3.17 -7.22
N MET A 368 6.84 2.11 -7.16
CA MET A 368 6.54 0.84 -7.82
C MET A 368 5.39 0.08 -7.17
N ARG A 369 5.29 0.06 -5.84
CA ARG A 369 4.18 -0.59 -5.12
C ARG A 369 2.85 0.04 -5.52
N GLU A 370 2.82 1.37 -5.54
CA GLU A 370 1.63 2.11 -5.93
C GLU A 370 1.26 1.89 -7.41
N TRP A 371 2.24 1.81 -8.31
CA TRP A 371 2.00 1.42 -9.70
C TRP A 371 1.34 0.04 -9.79
N THR A 372 1.85 -0.96 -9.05
CA THR A 372 1.26 -2.30 -9.01
C THR A 372 -0.16 -2.27 -8.41
N SER A 373 -0.42 -1.45 -7.39
CA SER A 373 -1.75 -1.29 -6.80
C SER A 373 -2.76 -0.70 -7.79
N ILE A 374 -2.36 0.29 -8.60
CA ILE A 374 -3.25 0.91 -9.59
C ILE A 374 -3.62 -0.13 -10.65
N ILE A 375 -2.64 -0.76 -11.31
CA ILE A 375 -2.91 -1.69 -12.42
C ILE A 375 -3.68 -2.95 -11.99
N SER A 376 -3.66 -3.29 -10.70
CA SER A 376 -4.35 -4.46 -10.15
C SER A 376 -5.81 -4.18 -9.75
N THR A 377 -6.24 -2.92 -9.76
CA THR A 377 -7.59 -2.52 -9.32
C THR A 377 -8.74 -3.34 -9.93
N PRO A 378 -8.74 -3.67 -11.24
CA PRO A 378 -9.89 -4.33 -11.87
C PRO A 378 -10.19 -5.73 -11.34
N PHE A 379 -9.20 -6.42 -10.78
CA PHE A 379 -9.30 -7.82 -10.39
C PHE A 379 -8.97 -8.07 -8.91
N THR A 380 -8.85 -7.01 -8.11
CA THR A 380 -8.57 -7.09 -6.67
C THR A 380 -9.81 -6.70 -5.88
N SER A 381 -10.16 -7.48 -4.86
CA SER A 381 -11.37 -7.28 -4.07
C SER A 381 -11.27 -6.13 -3.06
N ASP A 382 -10.11 -5.95 -2.42
CA ASP A 382 -9.91 -4.99 -1.32
C ASP A 382 -8.71 -4.05 -1.58
N VAL A 383 -8.68 -3.42 -2.75
CA VAL A 383 -7.60 -2.54 -3.19
C VAL A 383 -7.86 -1.07 -2.81
N SER A 384 -6.78 -0.39 -2.43
CA SER A 384 -6.78 1.07 -2.26
C SER A 384 -5.49 1.66 -2.82
N ASN A 385 -5.64 2.77 -3.53
CA ASN A 385 -4.57 3.44 -4.26
C ASN A 385 -4.94 4.92 -4.50
N SER A 386 -4.00 5.66 -5.08
CA SER A 386 -4.06 7.09 -5.42
C SER A 386 -5.15 7.45 -6.43
N LYS A 387 -5.64 6.46 -7.20
CA LYS A 387 -6.68 6.60 -8.21
C LYS A 387 -8.09 6.29 -7.71
N LEU A 388 -8.24 6.00 -6.41
CA LEU A 388 -9.52 5.77 -5.75
C LEU A 388 -9.74 6.83 -4.66
N LEU A 389 -11.00 7.24 -4.45
CA LEU A 389 -11.34 8.22 -3.42
C LEU A 389 -11.35 7.58 -2.02
N PHE A 390 -10.16 7.23 -1.53
CA PHE A 390 -9.95 6.70 -0.18
C PHE A 390 -8.96 7.52 0.63
N ALA A 391 -9.22 7.57 1.95
CA ALA A 391 -8.30 8.19 2.90
C ALA A 391 -7.15 7.27 3.33
N ASP A 392 -7.03 6.04 2.79
CA ASP A 392 -6.00 5.09 3.19
C ASP A 392 -4.60 5.60 2.79
N LEU A 393 -4.40 6.01 1.54
CA LEU A 393 -3.12 6.56 1.06
C LEU A 393 -2.83 7.98 1.59
N PRO A 394 -3.83 8.90 1.70
CA PRO A 394 -3.70 10.12 2.48
C PRO A 394 -3.22 9.87 3.93
N ALA A 395 -3.74 8.84 4.60
CA ALA A 395 -3.28 8.45 5.93
C ALA A 395 -1.83 7.95 5.92
N ALA A 396 -1.39 7.21 4.89
CA ALA A 396 0.01 6.81 4.74
C ALA A 396 0.95 8.02 4.63
N LEU A 397 0.58 9.02 3.80
CA LEU A 397 1.29 10.29 3.71
C LEU A 397 1.33 11.00 5.07
N ALA A 398 0.20 11.10 5.76
CA ALA A 398 0.10 11.74 7.06
C ALA A 398 0.97 11.05 8.13
N ILE A 399 0.89 9.72 8.26
CA ILE A 399 1.73 8.92 9.18
C ILE A 399 3.21 9.10 8.85
N SER A 400 3.59 9.11 7.56
CA SER A 400 4.99 9.33 7.17
C SER A 400 5.50 10.72 7.58
N LEU A 401 4.66 11.76 7.49
CA LEU A 401 5.02 13.11 7.96
C LEU A 401 5.16 13.15 9.48
N VAL A 402 4.22 12.56 10.22
CA VAL A 402 4.30 12.44 11.68
C VAL A 402 5.57 11.70 12.09
N LEU A 403 5.92 10.61 11.42
CA LEU A 403 7.13 9.84 11.68
C LEU A 403 8.39 10.68 11.41
N LEU A 404 8.45 11.38 10.26
CA LEU A 404 9.59 12.22 9.92
C LEU A 404 9.83 13.31 10.97
N PHE A 405 8.77 14.00 11.41
CA PHE A 405 8.88 15.07 12.41
C PHE A 405 9.17 14.51 13.81
N SER A 406 8.61 13.35 14.15
CA SER A 406 8.92 12.62 15.38
C SER A 406 10.40 12.23 15.43
N LEU A 407 10.95 11.67 14.35
CA LEU A 407 12.39 11.35 14.25
C LEU A 407 13.25 12.60 14.45
N ARG A 408 12.93 13.70 13.76
CA ARG A 408 13.65 14.98 13.93
C ARG A 408 13.56 15.49 15.36
N TRP A 409 12.39 15.40 15.99
CA TRP A 409 12.21 15.82 17.37
C TRP A 409 12.98 14.91 18.35
N LEU A 410 13.05 13.60 18.13
CA LEU A 410 13.87 12.71 18.95
C LEU A 410 15.38 12.98 18.83
N TYR A 411 15.85 13.44 17.66
CA TYR A 411 17.23 13.90 17.51
C TYR A 411 17.49 15.26 18.18
N GLU A 412 16.47 16.13 18.27
CA GLU A 412 16.52 17.45 18.88
C GLU A 412 15.40 17.66 19.92
N PRO A 413 15.40 16.94 21.05
CA PRO A 413 14.24 16.85 21.95
C PRO A 413 13.89 18.15 22.67
N GLN A 414 14.85 19.07 22.81
CA GLN A 414 14.62 20.39 23.40
C GLN A 414 14.00 21.39 22.40
N ASN A 415 13.83 21.01 21.13
CA ASN A 415 13.34 21.89 20.09
C ASN A 415 11.82 22.08 20.15
N ARG A 416 11.42 23.24 20.67
CA ARG A 416 10.03 23.68 20.83
C ARG A 416 9.22 23.62 19.53
N LYS A 417 9.82 24.03 18.41
CA LYS A 417 9.17 24.03 17.09
C LYS A 417 8.82 22.61 16.65
N LEU A 418 9.74 21.67 16.83
CA LEU A 418 9.55 20.28 16.45
C LEU A 418 8.49 19.59 17.32
N GLY A 419 8.47 19.88 18.63
CA GLY A 419 7.39 19.42 19.51
C GLY A 419 6.02 19.90 19.00
N LEU A 420 5.86 21.22 18.79
CA LEU A 420 4.62 21.81 18.28
C LEU A 420 4.18 21.22 16.93
N LEU A 421 5.08 21.12 15.96
CA LEU A 421 4.77 20.58 14.63
C LEU A 421 4.43 19.09 14.68
N THR A 422 5.12 18.30 15.50
CA THR A 422 4.84 16.86 15.62
C THR A 422 3.44 16.64 16.20
N GLY A 423 3.07 17.39 17.24
CA GLY A 423 1.74 17.32 17.84
C GLY A 423 0.64 17.81 16.90
N GLY A 424 0.87 18.95 16.23
CA GLY A 424 -0.06 19.49 15.23
C GLY A 424 -0.28 18.56 14.06
N LEU A 425 0.79 17.99 13.48
CA LEU A 425 0.69 17.01 12.40
C LEU A 425 -0.04 15.74 12.84
N LEU A 426 0.20 15.26 14.07
CA LEU A 426 -0.51 14.11 14.61
C LEU A 426 -2.02 14.40 14.74
N GLY A 427 -2.39 15.56 15.26
CA GLY A 427 -3.79 15.98 15.38
C GLY A 427 -4.47 16.18 14.01
N ILE A 428 -3.78 16.79 13.04
CA ILE A 428 -4.27 16.92 11.67
C ILE A 428 -4.46 15.54 11.02
N SER A 429 -3.52 14.62 11.25
CA SER A 429 -3.60 13.24 10.75
C SER A 429 -4.83 12.51 11.31
N LEU A 430 -5.20 12.79 12.56
CA LEU A 430 -6.40 12.23 13.19
C LEU A 430 -7.69 12.62 12.44
N LEU A 431 -7.76 13.84 11.90
CA LEU A 431 -8.88 14.31 11.07
C LEU A 431 -8.98 13.60 9.71
N ILE A 432 -7.94 12.88 9.29
CA ILE A 432 -7.92 12.02 8.10
C ILE A 432 -8.27 10.58 8.48
N ARG A 433 -7.83 10.10 9.64
CA ARG A 433 -8.12 8.74 10.12
C ARG A 433 -7.97 8.61 11.64
N THR A 434 -8.98 8.05 12.30
CA THR A 434 -9.08 7.96 13.76
C THR A 434 -8.10 6.97 14.39
N GLN A 435 -7.75 5.89 13.68
CA GLN A 435 -6.82 4.86 14.16
C GLN A 435 -5.40 5.39 14.40
N ILE A 436 -5.07 6.58 13.88
CA ILE A 436 -3.77 7.23 14.07
C ILE A 436 -3.56 7.68 15.53
N ILE A 437 -4.63 7.81 16.34
CA ILE A 437 -4.54 8.24 17.74
C ILE A 437 -3.56 7.40 18.57
N ILE A 438 -3.41 6.11 18.26
CA ILE A 438 -2.50 5.20 18.96
C ILE A 438 -1.03 5.62 18.86
N LEU A 439 -0.67 6.45 17.86
CA LEU A 439 0.68 6.98 17.73
C LEU A 439 1.01 8.03 18.80
N LEU A 440 0.01 8.67 19.42
CA LEU A 440 0.21 9.64 20.50
C LEU A 440 1.00 9.03 21.68
N PRO A 441 0.54 7.94 22.33
CA PRO A 441 1.32 7.33 23.40
C PRO A 441 2.65 6.75 22.91
N VAL A 442 2.74 6.22 21.68
CA VAL A 442 4.01 5.70 21.13
C VAL A 442 5.06 6.80 21.03
N ILE A 443 4.72 7.95 20.47
CA ILE A 443 5.64 9.09 20.34
C ILE A 443 6.11 9.56 21.71
N LEU A 444 5.19 9.71 22.66
CA LEU A 444 5.51 10.14 24.03
C LEU A 444 6.41 9.13 24.76
N LEU A 445 6.19 7.82 24.58
CA LEU A 445 7.04 6.78 25.16
C LEU A 445 8.46 6.81 24.59
N PHE A 446 8.62 6.91 23.26
CA PHE A 446 9.94 7.03 22.64
C PHE A 446 10.64 8.35 23.01
N PHE A 447 9.88 9.42 23.17
CA PHE A 447 10.39 10.70 23.65
C PHE A 447 10.90 10.58 25.09
N LEU A 448 10.09 10.00 26.00
CA LEU A 448 10.48 9.71 27.38
C LEU A 448 11.73 8.82 27.44
N PHE A 449 11.76 7.76 26.64
CA PHE A 449 12.92 6.87 26.57
C PHE A 449 14.18 7.60 26.10
N THR A 450 14.04 8.51 25.12
CA THR A 450 15.14 9.35 24.63
C THR A 450 15.66 10.28 25.73
N ILE A 451 14.77 10.91 26.51
CA ILE A 451 15.14 11.77 27.64
C ILE A 451 15.97 11.00 28.67
N ILE A 452 15.50 9.81 29.06
CA ILE A 452 16.17 8.96 30.05
C ILE A 452 17.55 8.56 29.52
N LYS A 453 17.62 8.11 28.26
CA LYS A 453 18.84 7.54 27.71
C LYS A 453 19.90 8.58 27.38
N ASP A 454 19.49 9.74 26.88
CA ASP A 454 20.38 10.87 26.58
C ASP A 454 20.60 11.78 27.81
N ARG A 455 20.06 11.42 28.99
CA ARG A 455 20.19 12.13 30.28
C ARG A 455 19.83 13.62 30.19
N ILE A 456 18.72 13.91 29.53
CA ILE A 456 18.29 15.28 29.25
C ILE A 456 17.58 15.85 30.48
N SER A 457 17.89 17.10 30.84
CA SER A 457 17.27 17.76 31.98
C SER A 457 15.77 17.92 31.80
N PHE A 458 14.99 17.48 32.80
CA PHE A 458 13.52 17.56 32.79
C PHE A 458 13.02 18.98 32.51
N ARG A 459 13.67 20.02 33.05
CA ARG A 459 13.25 21.41 32.83
C ARG A 459 13.32 21.84 31.36
N SER A 460 14.25 21.29 30.59
CA SER A 460 14.45 21.65 29.17
C SER A 460 13.40 21.05 28.22
N ILE A 461 12.68 20.03 28.66
CA ILE A 461 11.72 19.27 27.83
C ILE A 461 10.26 19.60 28.13
N VAL A 462 9.95 20.20 29.29
CA VAL A 462 8.58 20.57 29.66
C VAL A 462 7.93 21.42 28.57
N ALA A 463 8.61 22.48 28.12
CA ALA A 463 8.06 23.38 27.11
C ALA A 463 7.82 22.68 25.74
N PRO A 464 8.79 21.92 25.16
CA PRO A 464 8.52 21.11 23.96
C PRO A 464 7.36 20.13 24.08
N VAL A 465 7.21 19.43 25.21
CA VAL A 465 6.11 18.47 25.44
C VAL A 465 4.77 19.18 25.56
N ILE A 466 4.70 20.29 26.30
CA ILE A 466 3.48 21.11 26.37
C ILE A 466 3.13 21.61 24.98
N LEU A 467 4.10 22.10 24.21
CA LEU A 467 3.85 22.56 22.84
C LEU A 467 3.40 21.44 21.91
N PHE A 468 3.89 20.23 22.09
CA PHE A 468 3.38 19.05 21.39
C PHE A 468 1.89 18.81 21.72
N LEU A 469 1.50 18.80 22.99
CA LEU A 469 0.10 18.64 23.39
C LEU A 469 -0.78 19.79 22.90
N VAL A 470 -0.28 21.04 22.97
CA VAL A 470 -0.96 22.22 22.44
C VAL A 470 -1.18 22.09 20.94
N GLY A 471 -0.16 21.70 20.16
CA GLY A 471 -0.29 21.47 18.73
C GLY A 471 -1.36 20.42 18.41
N PHE A 472 -1.35 19.30 19.14
CA PHE A 472 -2.35 18.25 18.99
C PHE A 472 -3.77 18.74 19.28
N ILE A 473 -3.96 19.43 20.41
CA ILE A 473 -5.27 19.97 20.81
C ILE A 473 -5.75 21.02 19.83
N LEU A 474 -4.91 21.94 19.36
CA LEU A 474 -5.29 22.99 18.41
C LEU A 474 -5.84 22.43 17.09
N ALA A 475 -5.31 21.29 16.63
CA ALA A 475 -5.80 20.64 15.42
C ALA A 475 -7.16 19.96 15.64
N VAL A 476 -7.35 19.30 16.78
CA VAL A 476 -8.49 18.40 17.03
C VAL A 476 -9.68 19.09 17.69
N ALA A 477 -9.42 20.09 18.54
CA ALA A 477 -10.45 20.76 19.33
C ALA A 477 -11.60 21.37 18.50
N PRO A 478 -11.37 22.02 17.33
CA PRO A 478 -12.47 22.58 16.56
C PRO A 478 -13.47 21.52 16.11
N TRP A 479 -13.00 20.38 15.59
CA TRP A 479 -13.88 19.28 15.17
C TRP A 479 -14.62 18.67 16.35
N LEU A 480 -13.92 18.38 17.45
CA LEU A 480 -14.56 17.85 18.66
C LEU A 480 -15.59 18.81 19.26
N SER A 481 -15.36 20.12 19.17
CA SER A 481 -16.32 21.12 19.63
C SER A 481 -17.60 21.11 18.79
N ARG A 482 -17.49 20.86 17.47
CA ARG A 482 -18.63 20.65 16.59
C ARG A 482 -19.40 19.41 17.00
N SER A 483 -18.71 18.27 17.13
CA SER A 483 -19.34 17.02 17.53
C SER A 483 -20.06 17.14 18.86
N TYR A 484 -19.43 17.75 19.86
CA TYR A 484 -20.05 17.96 21.17
C TYR A 484 -21.32 18.83 21.11
N ARG A 485 -21.35 19.85 20.24
CA ARG A 485 -22.56 20.66 20.05
C ARG A 485 -23.72 19.87 19.45
N ILE A 486 -23.43 18.91 18.59
CA ILE A 486 -24.43 18.08 17.91
C ILE A 486 -24.90 16.94 18.81
N THR A 487 -23.98 16.25 19.49
CA THR A 487 -24.30 15.01 20.21
C THR A 487 -24.24 15.14 21.72
N GLY A 488 -23.79 16.25 22.30
CA GLY A 488 -23.54 16.35 23.73
C GLY A 488 -22.35 15.50 24.25
N GLU A 489 -21.67 14.76 23.37
CA GLU A 489 -20.52 13.91 23.70
C GLU A 489 -19.32 14.18 22.77
N PHE A 490 -18.11 13.90 23.23
CA PHE A 490 -16.90 14.02 22.41
C PHE A 490 -16.76 12.82 21.47
N VAL A 491 -17.51 12.86 20.37
CA VAL A 491 -17.51 11.82 19.34
C VAL A 491 -16.63 12.26 18.17
N PHE A 492 -15.59 11.49 17.85
CA PHE A 492 -14.71 11.82 16.73
C PHE A 492 -15.17 11.22 15.40
N ASP A 493 -15.78 10.03 15.44
CA ASP A 493 -16.08 9.21 14.27
C ASP A 493 -17.58 8.89 14.14
N HIS A 494 -17.99 8.46 12.95
CA HIS A 494 -19.42 8.25 12.64
C HIS A 494 -20.00 7.05 13.42
N PRO A 495 -21.00 7.24 14.31
CA PRO A 495 -21.52 6.16 15.14
C PRO A 495 -22.05 4.96 14.34
N GLU A 496 -22.82 5.19 13.28
CA GLU A 496 -23.46 4.13 12.49
C GLU A 496 -22.49 3.28 11.65
N SER A 497 -21.33 3.84 11.28
CA SER A 497 -20.41 3.20 10.33
C SER A 497 -19.11 2.74 10.98
N GLN A 498 -18.76 3.26 12.16
CA GLN A 498 -17.57 2.87 12.90
C GLN A 498 -17.93 2.20 14.22
N THR A 499 -18.57 2.91 15.14
CA THR A 499 -18.86 2.37 16.48
C THR A 499 -19.82 1.18 16.42
N ARG A 500 -20.87 1.26 15.59
CA ARG A 500 -21.82 0.17 15.36
C ARG A 500 -21.12 -1.07 14.81
N VAL A 501 -20.25 -0.89 13.81
CA VAL A 501 -19.51 -1.99 13.18
C VAL A 501 -18.58 -2.66 14.18
N VAL A 502 -17.89 -1.89 15.03
CA VAL A 502 -17.06 -2.47 16.10
C VAL A 502 -17.93 -3.25 17.09
N ALA A 503 -19.06 -2.69 17.53
CA ALA A 503 -19.98 -3.39 18.43
C ALA A 503 -20.49 -4.70 17.82
N GLN A 504 -20.98 -4.69 16.57
CA GLN A 504 -21.43 -5.89 15.85
C GLN A 504 -20.33 -6.97 15.79
N ARG A 505 -19.08 -6.58 15.53
CA ARG A 505 -17.96 -7.53 15.46
C ARG A 505 -17.54 -8.10 16.80
N TYR A 506 -17.81 -7.40 17.89
CA TYR A 506 -17.58 -7.89 19.25
C TYR A 506 -18.66 -8.89 19.70
N TYR A 507 -19.81 -8.89 19.03
CA TYR A 507 -20.96 -9.75 19.26
C TYR A 507 -21.40 -10.51 17.98
N PRO A 508 -20.57 -11.45 17.46
CA PRO A 508 -20.85 -12.24 16.25
C PRO A 508 -22.24 -12.88 16.18
N GLU A 509 -22.70 -13.35 17.34
CA GLU A 509 -23.86 -14.23 17.48
C GLU A 509 -25.16 -13.45 17.66
N THR A 510 -25.09 -12.11 17.70
CA THR A 510 -26.23 -11.23 17.91
C THR A 510 -26.74 -10.73 16.56
N GLU A 511 -28.05 -10.56 16.42
CA GLU A 511 -28.64 -10.04 15.19
C GLU A 511 -28.12 -8.63 14.90
N LEU A 512 -27.77 -8.36 13.63
CA LEU A 512 -27.16 -7.08 13.24
C LEU A 512 -28.05 -5.88 13.57
N THR A 513 -29.37 -6.08 13.55
CA THR A 513 -30.43 -5.10 13.83
C THR A 513 -30.47 -4.64 15.29
N ASP A 514 -29.95 -5.42 16.23
CA ASP A 514 -29.92 -5.03 17.66
C ASP A 514 -29.02 -3.80 17.91
N PHE A 515 -28.06 -3.58 17.01
CA PHE A 515 -27.16 -2.44 17.05
C PHE A 515 -27.62 -1.28 16.18
N ASP A 516 -28.76 -1.38 15.49
CA ASP A 516 -29.33 -0.26 14.77
C ASP A 516 -29.87 0.79 15.75
N ARG A 517 -29.98 2.02 15.27
CA ARG A 517 -30.55 3.13 16.05
C ARG A 517 -32.03 2.86 16.30
N LYS A 518 -32.46 3.04 17.55
CA LYS A 518 -33.86 2.85 17.93
C LYS A 518 -34.70 4.10 17.60
N PRO A 519 -36.01 3.96 17.34
CA PRO A 519 -36.90 5.10 17.13
C PRO A 519 -36.85 6.07 18.32
N GLY A 520 -36.62 7.36 18.05
CA GLY A 520 -36.52 8.40 19.08
C GLY A 520 -35.21 8.41 19.88
N GLU A 521 -34.25 7.53 19.58
CA GLU A 521 -32.94 7.52 20.23
C GLU A 521 -32.08 8.69 19.72
N SER A 522 -31.59 9.53 20.64
CA SER A 522 -30.67 10.61 20.29
C SER A 522 -29.33 10.04 19.82
N THR A 523 -28.57 10.78 19.01
CA THR A 523 -27.23 10.36 18.57
C THR A 523 -26.28 10.15 19.76
N ALA A 524 -26.48 10.89 20.86
CA ALA A 524 -25.76 10.75 22.12
C ALA A 524 -26.01 9.38 22.75
N ASP A 525 -27.28 9.09 23.02
CA ASP A 525 -27.72 7.85 23.67
C ASP A 525 -27.30 6.63 22.85
N TYR A 526 -27.44 6.73 21.52
CA TYR A 526 -27.00 5.71 20.59
C TYR A 526 -25.51 5.41 20.70
N THR A 527 -24.68 6.46 20.67
CA THR A 527 -23.22 6.31 20.77
C THR A 527 -22.80 5.76 22.13
N GLN A 528 -23.42 6.23 23.20
CA GLN A 528 -23.18 5.76 24.56
C GLN A 528 -23.55 4.29 24.72
N ARG A 529 -24.70 3.86 24.17
CA ARG A 529 -25.14 2.46 24.19
C ARG A 529 -24.14 1.54 23.49
N LEU A 530 -23.73 1.86 22.27
CA LEU A 530 -22.75 1.07 21.52
C LEU A 530 -21.40 1.00 22.24
N SER A 531 -20.91 2.13 22.74
CA SER A 531 -19.64 2.20 23.48
C SER A 531 -19.70 1.42 24.79
N THR A 532 -20.87 1.37 25.43
CA THR A 532 -21.09 0.56 26.63
C THR A 532 -21.11 -0.93 26.31
N ALA A 533 -21.74 -1.35 25.20
CA ALA A 533 -21.70 -2.73 24.74
C ALA A 533 -20.25 -3.21 24.49
N ILE A 534 -19.44 -2.41 23.77
CA ILE A 534 -18.03 -2.74 23.52
C ILE A 534 -17.26 -2.90 24.85
N ARG A 535 -17.40 -1.94 25.77
CA ARG A 535 -16.74 -2.01 27.10
C ARG A 535 -17.20 -3.24 27.88
N GLN A 536 -18.49 -3.53 27.88
CA GLN A 536 -19.06 -4.68 28.58
C GLN A 536 -18.48 -5.99 28.05
N ARG A 537 -18.33 -6.16 26.72
CA ARG A 537 -17.68 -7.34 26.14
C ARG A 537 -16.23 -7.48 26.59
N VAL A 538 -15.47 -6.39 26.60
CA VAL A 538 -14.06 -6.39 27.07
C VAL A 538 -13.94 -6.90 28.51
N PHE A 539 -14.86 -6.51 29.40
CA PHE A 539 -14.80 -6.92 30.81
C PHE A 539 -15.43 -8.27 31.09
N SER A 540 -16.47 -8.67 30.34
CA SER A 540 -17.16 -9.95 30.55
C SER A 540 -16.44 -11.14 29.92
N ASP A 541 -15.68 -10.93 28.83
CA ASP A 541 -14.93 -11.98 28.14
C ASP A 541 -13.59 -11.45 27.59
N PRO A 542 -12.67 -11.05 28.47
CA PRO A 542 -11.38 -10.49 28.06
C PRO A 542 -10.52 -11.49 27.30
N VAL A 543 -10.69 -12.79 27.54
CA VAL A 543 -9.89 -13.84 26.88
C VAL A 543 -10.25 -13.92 25.40
N SER A 544 -11.54 -13.98 25.05
CA SER A 544 -11.98 -13.96 23.65
C SER A 544 -11.50 -12.69 22.94
N VAL A 545 -11.61 -11.53 23.61
CA VAL A 545 -11.14 -10.25 23.05
C VAL A 545 -9.64 -10.27 22.77
N ILE A 546 -8.82 -10.67 23.73
CA ILE A 546 -7.37 -10.77 23.53
C ILE A 546 -7.03 -11.75 22.40
N GLN A 547 -7.76 -12.88 22.30
CA GLN A 547 -7.53 -13.87 21.26
C GLN A 547 -7.77 -13.33 19.86
N PHE A 548 -8.94 -12.72 19.59
CA PHE A 548 -9.19 -12.18 18.25
C PHE A 548 -8.29 -10.97 17.96
N VAL A 549 -8.03 -10.09 18.94
CA VAL A 549 -7.12 -8.95 18.74
C VAL A 549 -5.71 -9.43 18.39
N ALA A 550 -5.18 -10.42 19.12
CA ALA A 550 -3.87 -10.99 18.83
C ALA A 550 -3.84 -11.70 17.46
N ALA A 551 -4.92 -12.41 17.10
CA ALA A 551 -5.04 -13.07 15.80
C ALA A 551 -5.04 -12.05 14.64
N HIS A 552 -5.88 -11.01 14.69
CA HIS A 552 -5.90 -9.96 13.66
C HIS A 552 -4.60 -9.16 13.61
N TRP A 553 -3.98 -8.90 14.76
CA TRP A 553 -2.71 -8.18 14.83
C TRP A 553 -1.58 -8.99 14.17
N LEU A 554 -1.40 -10.25 14.56
CA LEU A 554 -0.40 -11.13 13.93
C LEU A 554 -0.70 -11.38 12.45
N ASN A 555 -1.97 -11.52 12.08
CA ASN A 555 -2.38 -11.61 10.69
C ASN A 555 -1.95 -10.38 9.88
N SER A 556 -2.11 -9.18 10.46
CA SER A 556 -1.68 -7.93 9.81
C SER A 556 -0.16 -7.90 9.60
N GLU A 557 0.63 -8.34 10.57
CA GLU A 557 2.09 -8.42 10.43
C GLU A 557 2.55 -9.48 9.42
N ILE A 558 1.86 -10.63 9.38
CA ILE A 558 2.10 -11.68 8.37
C ILE A 558 1.72 -11.17 6.98
N ALA A 559 0.61 -10.45 6.85
CA ALA A 559 0.17 -9.85 5.60
C ALA A 559 1.10 -8.72 5.13
N ASN A 560 1.73 -7.97 6.03
CA ASN A 560 2.79 -7.01 5.68
C ASN A 560 4.00 -7.67 5.03
N LEU A 561 4.35 -8.91 5.38
CA LEU A 561 5.42 -9.66 4.70
C LEU A 561 5.06 -10.02 3.25
N GLN A 562 3.78 -9.98 2.89
CA GLN A 562 3.30 -10.21 1.54
C GLN A 562 3.30 -8.95 0.68
N ILE A 563 3.83 -7.83 1.18
CA ILE A 563 4.23 -6.70 0.32
C ILE A 563 5.40 -7.06 -0.60
N PHE A 564 6.07 -8.18 -0.33
CA PHE A 564 7.05 -8.81 -1.21
C PHE A 564 6.38 -9.92 -2.03
N PRO A 565 6.84 -10.17 -3.27
CA PRO A 565 6.24 -11.18 -4.14
C PRO A 565 6.48 -12.59 -3.57
N VAL A 566 5.41 -13.25 -3.16
CA VAL A 566 5.41 -14.63 -2.63
C VAL A 566 4.37 -15.46 -3.38
N ARG A 567 4.65 -15.79 -4.65
CA ARG A 567 3.75 -16.55 -5.53
C ARG A 567 4.31 -17.88 -6.00
N PHE A 568 3.41 -18.74 -6.49
CA PHE A 568 3.71 -20.12 -6.92
C PHE A 568 3.13 -20.45 -8.31
N SER A 569 2.22 -19.64 -8.84
CA SER A 569 1.64 -19.79 -10.17
C SER A 569 1.84 -18.53 -10.97
N ILE A 570 2.34 -18.71 -12.19
CA ILE A 570 2.43 -17.67 -13.20
C ILE A 570 1.55 -18.16 -14.34
N THR A 571 0.40 -17.53 -14.54
CA THR A 571 -0.60 -18.01 -15.52
C THR A 571 -0.29 -17.55 -16.95
N SER A 572 0.62 -16.59 -17.10
CA SER A 572 1.08 -16.06 -18.39
C SER A 572 2.48 -15.44 -18.27
N LEU A 573 3.22 -15.32 -19.38
CA LEU A 573 4.52 -14.62 -19.36
C LEU A 573 4.39 -13.13 -19.04
N SER A 574 3.25 -12.51 -19.36
CA SER A 574 2.96 -11.11 -19.06
C SER A 574 2.92 -10.83 -17.56
N GLU A 575 2.54 -11.82 -16.73
CA GLU A 575 2.56 -11.73 -15.27
C GLU A 575 3.93 -11.52 -14.65
N LEU A 576 5.01 -11.74 -15.39
CA LEU A 576 6.37 -11.38 -14.96
C LEU A 576 6.59 -9.86 -14.94
N ILE A 577 5.80 -9.10 -15.70
CA ILE A 577 5.94 -7.65 -15.83
C ILE A 577 4.74 -6.93 -15.21
N LYS A 578 3.53 -7.43 -15.46
CA LYS A 578 2.25 -6.84 -15.02
C LYS A 578 1.31 -7.95 -14.51
N PRO A 579 0.77 -7.86 -13.29
CA PRO A 579 -0.17 -8.86 -12.78
C PRO A 579 -1.45 -8.87 -13.62
N GLU A 580 -1.96 -10.08 -13.88
CA GLU A 580 -3.24 -10.32 -14.56
C GLU A 580 -4.28 -10.94 -13.62
N HIS A 581 -3.84 -11.50 -12.50
CA HIS A 581 -4.68 -12.00 -11.42
C HIS A 581 -4.11 -11.62 -10.05
N ALA A 582 -4.98 -11.63 -9.03
CA ALA A 582 -4.65 -11.25 -7.66
C ALA A 582 -4.07 -12.42 -6.85
N PHE A 583 -2.91 -12.95 -7.25
CA PHE A 583 -2.28 -14.12 -6.60
C PHE A 583 -2.05 -13.99 -5.08
N TRP A 584 -2.00 -12.78 -4.55
CA TRP A 584 -1.87 -12.51 -3.11
C TRP A 584 -3.18 -12.76 -2.36
N GLU A 585 -4.34 -12.64 -3.01
CA GLU A 585 -5.64 -12.95 -2.40
C GLU A 585 -5.86 -14.46 -2.22
N ASP A 586 -5.08 -15.30 -2.91
CA ASP A 586 -5.08 -16.76 -2.78
C ASP A 586 -4.37 -17.25 -1.51
N TRP A 587 -3.75 -16.34 -0.75
CA TRP A 587 -3.12 -16.68 0.53
C TRP A 587 -4.15 -17.24 1.53
N ASN A 588 -3.95 -18.49 1.93
CA ASN A 588 -4.81 -19.23 2.85
C ASN A 588 -4.14 -19.52 4.21
N GLY A 589 -3.01 -18.87 4.52
CA GLY A 589 -2.24 -19.12 5.73
C GLY A 589 -1.39 -20.41 5.71
N GLN A 590 -1.26 -21.08 4.56
CA GLN A 590 -0.46 -22.29 4.39
C GLN A 590 0.58 -22.11 3.27
N PRO A 591 1.76 -21.54 3.55
CA PRO A 591 2.80 -21.39 2.54
C PRO A 591 3.34 -22.74 2.10
N THR A 592 3.57 -22.90 0.80
CA THR A 592 4.37 -24.01 0.26
C THR A 592 5.83 -23.95 0.76
N PRO A 593 6.61 -25.03 0.65
CA PRO A 593 8.03 -25.00 1.01
C PRO A 593 8.82 -23.90 0.27
N ARG A 594 8.49 -23.65 -1.00
CA ARG A 594 9.13 -22.57 -1.79
C ARG A 594 8.75 -21.19 -1.28
N GLN A 595 7.46 -20.94 -1.04
CA GLN A 595 7.00 -19.66 -0.46
C GLN A 595 7.62 -19.43 0.93
N THR A 596 7.76 -20.50 1.72
CA THR A 596 8.43 -20.44 3.03
C THR A 596 9.88 -20.00 2.86
N VAL A 597 10.64 -20.58 1.92
CA VAL A 597 12.01 -20.14 1.63
C VAL A 597 12.05 -18.67 1.20
N ILE A 598 11.16 -18.22 0.32
CA ILE A 598 11.09 -16.81 -0.11
C ILE A 598 10.79 -15.88 1.06
N LEU A 599 9.81 -16.21 1.90
CA LEU A 599 9.47 -15.46 3.11
C LEU A 599 10.66 -15.37 4.07
N LEU A 600 11.38 -16.47 4.28
CA LEU A 600 12.57 -16.51 5.12
C LEU A 600 13.71 -15.65 4.56
N LEU A 601 13.91 -15.66 3.24
CA LEU A 601 14.88 -14.76 2.58
C LEU A 601 14.48 -13.29 2.73
N ASN A 602 13.20 -12.96 2.59
CA ASN A 602 12.71 -11.59 2.80
C ASN A 602 12.91 -11.15 4.26
N LEU A 603 12.64 -12.04 5.23
CA LEU A 603 12.89 -11.81 6.65
C LEU A 603 14.38 -11.60 6.96
N ALA A 604 15.27 -12.34 6.30
CA ALA A 604 16.71 -12.17 6.43
C ALA A 604 17.17 -10.76 5.99
N VAL A 605 16.59 -10.23 4.90
CA VAL A 605 16.86 -8.86 4.43
C VAL A 605 16.26 -7.83 5.39
N LEU A 606 15.03 -8.03 5.87
CA LEU A 606 14.41 -7.16 6.88
C LEU A 606 15.23 -7.10 8.17
N ALA A 607 15.73 -8.25 8.66
CA ALA A 607 16.61 -8.32 9.82
C ALA A 607 17.91 -7.52 9.60
N ALA A 608 18.49 -7.57 8.40
CA ALA A 608 19.65 -6.76 8.06
C ALA A 608 19.30 -5.26 8.09
N GLY A 609 18.11 -4.89 7.63
CA GLY A 609 17.61 -3.52 7.63
C GLY A 609 17.36 -2.96 9.02
N PHE A 610 16.75 -3.77 9.90
CA PHE A 610 16.57 -3.47 11.31
C PHE A 610 17.90 -3.07 11.93
N ILE A 611 18.92 -3.92 11.76
CA ILE A 611 20.24 -3.66 12.33
C ILE A 611 20.86 -2.42 11.70
N TYR A 612 20.71 -2.26 10.39
CA TYR A 612 21.23 -1.11 9.68
C TYR A 612 20.69 0.20 10.24
N PHE A 613 19.40 0.31 10.54
CA PHE A 613 18.82 1.50 11.18
C PHE A 613 19.18 1.65 12.66
N THR A 614 19.30 0.56 13.40
CA THR A 614 19.60 0.62 14.84
C THR A 614 21.09 0.84 15.15
N ARG A 615 21.99 0.77 14.15
CA ARG A 615 23.44 0.96 14.32
C ARG A 615 23.83 2.29 14.97
N ARG A 616 23.09 3.38 14.71
CA ARG A 616 23.43 4.73 15.23
C ARG A 616 22.81 4.98 16.62
N LYS A 617 21.48 4.97 16.70
CA LYS A 617 20.72 5.06 17.95
C LYS A 617 19.62 4.00 17.91
N PHE A 618 19.77 2.97 18.73
CA PHE A 618 18.91 1.78 18.70
C PHE A 618 17.42 2.13 18.75
N TRP A 619 16.98 2.90 19.75
CA TRP A 619 15.56 3.24 19.92
C TRP A 619 15.04 4.17 18.83
N ILE A 620 15.82 5.12 18.31
CA ILE A 620 15.34 5.97 17.21
C ILE A 620 15.15 5.13 15.94
N GLY A 621 16.04 4.16 15.68
CA GLY A 621 15.90 3.20 14.58
C GLY A 621 14.72 2.23 14.74
N LEU A 622 14.14 2.10 15.94
CA LEU A 622 12.95 1.27 16.21
C LEU A 622 11.63 2.02 16.01
N LEU A 623 11.63 3.35 16.06
CA LEU A 623 10.40 4.15 16.00
C LEU A 623 9.51 3.81 14.79
N PRO A 624 10.04 3.67 13.54
CA PRO A 624 9.22 3.29 12.40
C PRO A 624 8.50 1.95 12.62
N LEU A 625 9.20 0.92 13.11
CA LEU A 625 8.58 -0.38 13.38
C LEU A 625 7.45 -0.25 14.41
N PHE A 626 7.64 0.51 15.50
CA PHE A 626 6.58 0.70 16.50
C PHE A 626 5.39 1.50 15.98
N PHE A 627 5.57 2.41 15.01
CA PHE A 627 4.45 3.06 14.34
C PHE A 627 3.61 2.03 13.57
N ASN A 628 4.25 1.10 12.85
CA ASN A 628 3.58 0.02 12.15
C ASN A 628 2.82 -0.91 13.14
N LEU A 629 3.53 -1.45 14.13
CA LEU A 629 2.96 -2.37 15.12
C LEU A 629 1.76 -1.74 15.87
N ALA A 630 1.89 -0.47 16.30
CA ALA A 630 0.84 0.21 17.04
C ALA A 630 -0.36 0.56 16.16
N TYR A 631 -0.12 0.98 14.92
CA TYR A 631 -1.20 1.28 13.98
C TYR A 631 -2.01 0.01 13.64
N HIS A 632 -1.34 -1.12 13.37
CA HIS A 632 -2.04 -2.39 13.16
C HIS A 632 -2.71 -2.91 14.42
N PHE A 633 -2.14 -2.67 15.61
CA PHE A 633 -2.82 -2.96 16.87
C PHE A 633 -4.13 -2.18 17.01
N SER A 634 -4.16 -0.89 16.63
CA SER A 634 -5.40 -0.10 16.66
C SER A 634 -6.46 -0.62 15.70
N ASN A 635 -6.08 -1.18 14.54
CA ASN A 635 -7.02 -1.81 13.62
C ASN A 635 -7.50 -3.17 14.16
N ALA A 636 -6.59 -3.98 14.71
CA ALA A 636 -6.90 -5.27 15.31
C ALA A 636 -7.83 -5.14 16.53
N ALA A 637 -7.68 -4.07 17.32
CA ALA A 637 -8.61 -3.72 18.40
C ALA A 637 -10.04 -3.45 17.88
N ALA A 638 -10.21 -3.02 16.63
CA ALA A 638 -11.52 -2.91 15.97
C ALA A 638 -11.94 -4.19 15.23
N ARG A 639 -11.21 -5.30 15.45
CA ARG A 639 -11.35 -6.59 14.74
C ARG A 639 -11.29 -6.40 13.21
N ASN A 640 -10.40 -5.52 12.76
CA ASN A 640 -10.09 -5.27 11.35
C ASN A 640 -8.71 -5.85 11.01
N SER A 641 -8.65 -6.67 9.96
CA SER A 641 -7.43 -6.90 9.17
C SER A 641 -7.76 -6.84 7.68
N GLY A 642 -6.74 -6.75 6.84
CA GLY A 642 -6.91 -6.61 5.39
C GLY A 642 -6.21 -5.39 4.82
N TRP A 643 -5.91 -5.43 3.53
CA TRP A 643 -5.07 -4.44 2.86
C TRP A 643 -5.42 -3.01 3.22
N ARG A 644 -6.68 -2.56 3.06
CA ARG A 644 -7.05 -1.15 3.27
C ARG A 644 -6.68 -0.63 4.66
N TYR A 645 -6.62 -1.54 5.64
CA TYR A 645 -6.18 -1.27 7.01
C TYR A 645 -4.66 -1.40 7.18
N LEU A 646 -3.95 -2.10 6.27
CA LEU A 646 -2.49 -2.20 6.23
C LEU A 646 -1.82 -0.98 5.57
N LEU A 647 -2.39 -0.50 4.45
CA LEU A 647 -1.83 0.53 3.57
C LEU A 647 -1.22 1.76 4.29
N PRO A 648 -1.82 2.29 5.38
CA PRO A 648 -1.26 3.48 6.03
C PRO A 648 0.11 3.25 6.69
N ALA A 649 0.49 2.01 6.98
CA ALA A 649 1.74 1.68 7.67
C ALA A 649 2.56 0.52 7.07
N ASP A 650 2.03 -0.26 6.11
CA ASP A 650 2.71 -1.43 5.51
C ASP A 650 4.07 -1.08 4.86
N TRP A 651 4.18 0.13 4.31
CA TRP A 651 5.36 0.68 3.66
C TRP A 651 6.59 0.76 4.57
N ILE A 652 6.42 0.69 5.89
CA ILE A 652 7.53 0.62 6.85
C ILE A 652 8.37 -0.65 6.59
N PHE A 653 7.76 -1.76 6.17
CA PHE A 653 8.49 -2.96 5.76
C PHE A 653 9.36 -2.69 4.53
N LEU A 654 8.86 -1.94 3.54
CA LEU A 654 9.65 -1.52 2.37
C LEU A 654 10.82 -0.62 2.78
N LEU A 655 10.63 0.26 3.77
CA LEU A 655 11.68 1.11 4.32
C LEU A 655 12.80 0.27 4.99
N TYR A 656 12.46 -0.69 5.85
CA TYR A 656 13.44 -1.60 6.45
C TYR A 656 14.07 -2.51 5.39
N PHE A 657 13.32 -2.96 4.39
CA PHE A 657 13.86 -3.80 3.32
C PHE A 657 14.89 -3.05 2.46
N ALA A 658 14.60 -1.79 2.09
CA ALA A 658 15.55 -0.91 1.42
C ALA A 658 16.82 -0.68 2.25
N ALA A 659 16.67 -0.53 3.58
CA ALA A 659 17.79 -0.45 4.51
C ALA A 659 18.61 -1.75 4.54
N GLY A 660 17.94 -2.91 4.49
CA GLY A 660 18.56 -4.23 4.46
C GLY A 660 19.38 -4.45 3.21
N ILE A 661 18.82 -4.15 2.03
CA ILE A 661 19.55 -4.19 0.75
C ILE A 661 20.78 -3.28 0.82
N THR A 662 20.60 -2.03 1.24
CA THR A 662 21.71 -1.07 1.35
C THR A 662 22.79 -1.59 2.30
N GLY A 663 22.39 -2.09 3.47
CA GLY A 663 23.27 -2.62 4.51
C GLY A 663 24.06 -3.83 4.04
N LEU A 664 23.41 -4.82 3.41
CA LEU A 664 24.04 -6.03 2.89
C LEU A 664 25.03 -5.71 1.77
N LEU A 665 24.65 -4.85 0.81
CA LEU A 665 25.54 -4.44 -0.27
C LEU A 665 26.76 -3.66 0.25
N SER A 666 26.59 -2.85 1.29
CA SER A 666 27.68 -2.09 1.90
C SER A 666 28.77 -2.96 2.56
N LEU A 667 28.47 -4.24 2.88
CA LEU A 667 29.47 -5.17 3.46
C LEU A 667 30.63 -5.46 2.49
N PHE A 668 30.37 -5.41 1.19
CA PHE A 668 31.36 -5.69 0.15
C PHE A 668 32.29 -4.50 -0.13
N TRP A 669 32.10 -3.36 0.54
CA TRP A 669 32.93 -2.17 0.38
C TRP A 669 33.50 -1.64 1.71
N PRO A 670 34.36 -2.42 2.41
CA PRO A 670 34.75 -2.18 3.81
C PRO A 670 35.48 -0.84 4.06
N GLY A 671 36.23 -0.30 3.09
CA GLY A 671 36.84 1.04 3.19
C GLY A 671 35.83 2.20 3.16
N ARG A 672 34.54 1.91 2.97
CA ARG A 672 33.44 2.87 2.84
C ARG A 672 32.40 2.73 3.96
N GLN A 673 32.64 1.88 4.97
CA GLN A 673 31.80 1.79 6.17
C GLN A 673 31.98 2.99 7.11
N ALA A 674 33.18 3.59 7.15
CA ALA A 674 33.47 4.81 7.92
C ALA A 674 32.79 6.06 7.30
N THR A 675 32.68 6.15 5.97
CA THR A 675 32.04 7.28 5.27
C THR A 675 30.51 7.20 5.20
N LEU A 676 29.90 6.15 5.76
CA LEU A 676 28.46 6.12 6.08
C LEU A 676 28.15 6.88 7.38
N GLN A 677 29.16 7.16 8.22
CA GLN A 677 29.01 8.02 9.41
C GLN A 677 29.10 9.51 9.08
N ASP A 678 29.73 9.90 7.97
CA ASP A 678 30.21 11.28 7.77
C ASP A 678 29.37 12.23 6.90
N SER A 679 28.11 11.94 6.57
CA SER A 679 27.34 12.93 5.79
C SER A 679 25.82 12.89 5.93
N VAL A 680 25.33 12.80 7.17
CA VAL A 680 24.11 13.51 7.61
C VAL A 680 24.31 13.96 9.06
N ALA A 681 25.41 14.66 9.34
CA ALA A 681 25.33 15.72 10.34
C ALA A 681 24.46 16.79 9.67
N VAL A 682 23.16 16.77 9.93
CA VAL A 682 22.39 17.97 9.67
C VAL A 682 22.90 18.97 10.72
N GLU A 683 23.94 19.72 10.37
CA GLU A 683 24.20 21.00 11.01
C GLU A 683 23.01 21.90 10.67
N HIS A 684 21.87 21.66 11.32
CA HIS A 684 20.91 22.71 11.49
C HIS A 684 21.55 23.67 12.48
N LYS A 685 22.16 24.74 11.95
CA LYS A 685 22.24 26.02 12.68
C LYS A 685 20.80 26.46 12.96
N ASN A 686 20.17 25.84 13.96
CA ASN A 686 18.82 26.15 14.35
C ASN A 686 18.87 27.50 15.07
N ARG A 687 18.48 28.55 14.35
CA ARG A 687 18.16 29.82 15.01
C ARG A 687 16.95 29.56 15.91
N PRO A 688 17.00 29.95 17.19
CA PRO A 688 15.85 29.82 18.06
C PRO A 688 14.67 30.54 17.41
N ILE A 689 13.55 29.84 17.26
CA ILE A 689 12.33 30.47 16.73
C ILE A 689 11.79 31.42 17.81
N GLY A 690 11.53 32.67 17.43
CA GLY A 690 10.89 33.63 18.33
C GLY A 690 9.43 33.27 18.61
N LEU A 691 8.85 33.91 19.63
CA LEU A 691 7.44 33.71 20.00
C LEU A 691 6.48 33.92 18.81
N ILE A 692 6.72 34.94 17.98
CA ILE A 692 5.92 35.23 16.78
C ILE A 692 5.92 34.04 15.81
N GLY A 693 7.06 33.38 15.62
CA GLY A 693 7.15 32.20 14.76
C GLY A 693 6.39 30.99 15.33
N LEU A 694 6.38 30.80 16.65
CA LEU A 694 5.56 29.77 17.29
C LEU A 694 4.07 30.08 17.17
N LEU A 695 3.66 31.34 17.37
CA LEU A 695 2.28 31.78 17.21
C LEU A 695 1.80 31.61 15.76
N ALA A 696 2.63 31.91 14.77
CA ALA A 696 2.30 31.65 13.36
C ALA A 696 2.07 30.16 13.07
N ILE A 697 2.89 29.27 13.66
CA ILE A 697 2.70 27.82 13.54
C ILE A 697 1.41 27.38 14.24
N MET A 698 1.17 27.86 15.47
CA MET A 698 -0.07 27.56 16.21
C MET A 698 -1.31 28.01 15.43
N LEU A 699 -1.27 29.21 14.86
CA LEU A 699 -2.35 29.73 14.02
C LEU A 699 -2.55 28.89 12.75
N GLY A 700 -1.46 28.45 12.10
CA GLY A 700 -1.54 27.55 10.95
C GLY A 700 -2.19 26.21 11.29
N ILE A 701 -1.79 25.59 12.41
CA ILE A 701 -2.38 24.33 12.89
C ILE A 701 -3.87 24.52 13.21
N LEU A 702 -4.21 25.56 13.97
CA LEU A 702 -5.58 25.89 14.32
C LEU A 702 -6.42 26.16 13.06
N SER A 703 -5.88 26.86 12.08
CA SER A 703 -6.57 27.14 10.82
C SER A 703 -6.92 25.86 10.09
N ILE A 704 -5.98 24.92 9.96
CA ILE A 704 -6.25 23.60 9.35
C ILE A 704 -7.31 22.84 10.15
N GLY A 705 -7.20 22.78 11.48
CA GLY A 705 -8.18 22.12 12.35
C GLY A 705 -9.57 22.76 12.30
N PHE A 706 -9.66 24.07 12.10
CA PHE A 706 -10.89 24.83 11.99
C PHE A 706 -11.52 24.75 10.59
N THR A 707 -10.74 24.49 9.54
CA THR A 707 -11.26 24.48 8.16
C THR A 707 -12.42 23.50 7.93
N PRO A 708 -12.46 22.26 8.47
CA PRO A 708 -13.63 21.41 8.35
C PRO A 708 -14.89 22.06 8.91
N LEU A 709 -14.81 22.68 10.09
CA LEU A 709 -15.93 23.37 10.71
C LEU A 709 -16.37 24.60 9.90
N ALA A 710 -15.41 25.40 9.43
CA ALA A 710 -15.69 26.59 8.62
C ALA A 710 -16.39 26.22 7.30
N ALA A 711 -16.04 25.08 6.70
CA ALA A 711 -16.58 24.66 5.41
C ALA A 711 -18.11 24.48 5.41
N GLU A 712 -18.74 24.27 6.57
CA GLU A 712 -20.20 24.12 6.65
C GLU A 712 -20.97 25.41 6.37
N SER A 713 -20.35 26.57 6.62
CA SER A 713 -21.01 27.87 6.47
C SER A 713 -20.52 28.68 5.28
N VAL A 714 -19.48 28.21 4.57
CA VAL A 714 -18.89 28.91 3.43
C VAL A 714 -19.75 28.80 2.17
N PHE A 715 -20.46 27.68 1.98
CA PHE A 715 -21.28 27.45 0.80
C PHE A 715 -22.74 27.80 1.06
N PRO A 716 -23.40 28.57 0.17
CA PRO A 716 -24.82 28.87 0.32
C PRO A 716 -25.66 27.61 0.05
N ASN A 717 -26.75 27.45 0.78
CA ASN A 717 -27.72 26.38 0.51
C ASN A 717 -28.41 26.66 -0.84
N ILE A 718 -28.17 25.81 -1.83
CA ILE A 718 -28.66 25.97 -3.21
C ILE A 718 -30.10 25.49 -3.35
N TYR A 719 -30.50 24.49 -2.58
CA TYR A 719 -31.82 23.86 -2.65
C TYR A 719 -32.67 24.21 -1.42
N LEU A 720 -32.57 25.47 -0.97
CA LEU A 720 -33.46 26.03 0.05
C LEU A 720 -34.89 25.57 -0.24
N GLN A 721 -35.55 24.97 0.76
CA GLN A 721 -36.92 24.48 0.63
C GLN A 721 -37.79 25.59 0.03
N GLY A 722 -38.13 25.47 -1.26
CA GLY A 722 -39.40 26.02 -1.72
C GLY A 722 -40.47 25.41 -0.83
N THR A 723 -41.56 26.13 -0.54
CA THR A 723 -42.72 25.48 0.07
C THR A 723 -43.03 24.24 -0.77
N ASN A 724 -43.32 23.09 -0.15
CA ASN A 724 -43.67 21.87 -0.90
C ASN A 724 -44.74 22.15 -1.98
N GLU A 725 -45.59 23.14 -1.74
CA GLU A 725 -46.52 23.73 -2.71
C GLU A 725 -45.84 24.26 -3.98
N SER A 726 -44.77 25.06 -3.90
CA SER A 726 -44.06 25.57 -5.08
C SER A 726 -43.41 24.48 -5.93
N ILE A 727 -42.89 23.41 -5.31
CA ILE A 727 -42.30 22.27 -6.02
C ILE A 727 -43.42 21.45 -6.69
N ARG A 728 -44.54 21.25 -6.00
CA ARG A 728 -45.74 20.61 -6.56
C ARG A 728 -46.29 21.40 -7.74
N ASP A 729 -46.41 22.72 -7.63
CA ASP A 729 -46.84 23.61 -8.71
C ASP A 729 -45.91 23.52 -9.92
N LEU A 730 -44.60 23.41 -9.69
CA LEU A 730 -43.63 23.23 -10.77
C LEU A 730 -43.81 21.86 -11.46
N ILE A 731 -44.03 20.79 -10.71
CA ILE A 731 -44.32 19.46 -11.26
C ILE A 731 -45.61 19.50 -12.08
N THR A 732 -46.71 20.01 -11.51
CA THR A 732 -48.04 20.10 -12.15
C THR A 732 -48.02 20.99 -13.39
N SER A 733 -47.32 22.13 -13.36
CA SER A 733 -47.20 23.01 -14.53
C SER A 733 -46.36 22.38 -15.64
N SER A 734 -45.30 21.65 -15.30
CA SER A 734 -44.43 20.95 -16.25
C SER A 734 -45.09 19.69 -16.83
N SER A 735 -46.08 19.11 -16.15
CA SER A 735 -46.79 17.90 -16.61
C SER A 735 -48.03 18.15 -17.48
N ARG A 736 -48.46 19.41 -17.67
CA ARG A 736 -49.71 19.77 -18.40
C ARG A 736 -49.83 19.22 -19.82
N GLN A 737 -48.72 18.86 -20.45
CA GLN A 737 -48.69 18.30 -21.81
C GLN A 737 -48.81 16.76 -21.83
N THR A 738 -48.87 16.11 -20.66
CA THR A 738 -49.09 14.66 -20.54
C THR A 738 -50.56 14.29 -20.74
N SER A 739 -50.86 12.99 -20.91
CA SER A 739 -52.24 12.54 -21.06
C SER A 739 -53.05 12.78 -19.79
N PRO A 740 -54.38 12.96 -19.88
CA PRO A 740 -55.23 13.20 -18.71
C PRO A 740 -55.09 12.15 -17.60
N ASP A 741 -54.93 10.88 -17.97
CA ASP A 741 -54.77 9.78 -17.01
C ASP A 741 -53.44 9.87 -16.25
N VAL A 742 -52.37 10.27 -16.93
CA VAL A 742 -51.04 10.49 -16.33
C VAL A 742 -51.08 11.70 -15.42
N GLN A 743 -51.73 12.79 -15.84
CA GLN A 743 -51.87 13.99 -15.03
C GLN A 743 -52.62 13.70 -13.72
N ALA A 744 -53.72 12.94 -13.79
CA ALA A 744 -54.45 12.50 -12.60
C ALA A 744 -53.59 11.62 -11.67
N GLY A 745 -52.73 10.77 -12.23
CA GLY A 745 -51.78 9.95 -11.48
C GLY A 745 -50.69 10.78 -10.78
N ILE A 746 -50.13 11.77 -11.46
CA ILE A 746 -49.16 12.72 -10.88
C ILE A 746 -49.82 13.49 -9.74
N ASP A 747 -51.03 14.02 -9.95
CA ASP A 747 -51.77 14.76 -8.91
C ASP A 747 -52.07 13.87 -7.70
N THR A 748 -52.35 12.58 -7.92
CA THR A 748 -52.51 11.59 -6.84
C THR A 748 -51.21 11.43 -6.05
N LEU A 749 -50.08 11.20 -6.73
CA LEU A 749 -48.78 10.95 -6.10
C LEU A 749 -48.29 12.15 -5.29
N ILE A 750 -48.33 13.36 -5.84
CA ILE A 750 -47.75 14.54 -5.17
C ILE A 750 -48.55 14.99 -3.93
N HIS A 751 -49.82 14.58 -3.83
CA HIS A 751 -50.68 14.84 -2.67
C HIS A 751 -50.76 13.65 -1.69
N ASP A 752 -50.16 12.52 -2.02
CA ASP A 752 -50.06 11.38 -1.12
C ASP A 752 -49.16 11.73 0.08
N PRO A 753 -49.62 11.60 1.34
CA PRO A 753 -48.81 11.87 2.52
C PRO A 753 -47.59 10.94 2.66
N GLU A 754 -47.59 9.78 2.02
CA GLU A 754 -46.47 8.82 2.03
C GLU A 754 -45.50 9.01 0.86
N ALA A 755 -45.82 9.90 -0.09
CA ALA A 755 -44.94 10.20 -1.20
C ALA A 755 -43.73 11.02 -0.74
N VAL A 756 -42.57 10.65 -1.25
CA VAL A 756 -41.31 11.36 -1.06
C VAL A 756 -41.05 12.21 -2.30
N ILE A 757 -41.04 13.54 -2.09
CA ILE A 757 -40.64 14.51 -3.11
C ILE A 757 -39.22 14.95 -2.79
N MET A 758 -38.27 14.70 -3.69
CA MET A 758 -36.88 15.12 -3.54
C MET A 758 -36.56 16.27 -4.47
N ASN A 759 -35.82 17.25 -3.96
CA ASN A 759 -35.23 18.34 -4.73
C ASN A 759 -33.74 18.44 -4.37
N GLY A 760 -32.86 18.33 -5.37
CA GLY A 760 -31.44 18.38 -5.10
C GLY A 760 -30.57 18.15 -6.33
N ARG A 761 -29.30 17.84 -6.05
CA ARG A 761 -28.28 17.49 -7.03
C ARG A 761 -28.26 15.98 -7.26
N MET A 762 -28.46 15.55 -8.50
CA MET A 762 -28.29 14.17 -8.90
C MET A 762 -26.80 13.80 -8.96
N LEU A 763 -26.43 12.65 -8.41
CA LEU A 763 -25.06 12.16 -8.37
C LEU A 763 -24.97 10.73 -8.89
N TYR A 764 -24.01 10.51 -9.78
CA TYR A 764 -23.61 9.20 -10.29
C TYR A 764 -24.74 8.35 -10.95
N PRO A 765 -25.50 8.91 -11.91
CA PRO A 765 -26.56 8.16 -12.61
C PRO A 765 -26.00 6.99 -13.40
N ARG A 766 -26.53 5.79 -13.12
CA ARG A 766 -26.17 4.55 -13.81
C ARG A 766 -27.41 3.82 -14.27
N PHE A 767 -27.43 3.39 -15.53
CA PHE A 767 -28.45 2.51 -16.07
C PHE A 767 -28.05 1.04 -15.89
N TYR A 768 -29.03 0.21 -15.54
CA TYR A 768 -28.95 -1.25 -15.52
C TYR A 768 -30.10 -1.82 -16.32
N ASP A 769 -29.80 -2.73 -17.25
CA ASP A 769 -30.85 -3.50 -17.93
C ASP A 769 -31.49 -4.53 -16.99
N ALA A 770 -32.60 -5.13 -17.41
CA ALA A 770 -33.23 -6.22 -16.68
C ALA A 770 -32.26 -7.41 -16.54
N GLY A 771 -32.08 -7.89 -15.32
CA GLY A 771 -31.11 -8.93 -14.98
C GLY A 771 -29.70 -8.39 -14.71
N GLU A 772 -29.41 -7.12 -14.98
CA GLU A 772 -28.13 -6.50 -14.66
C GLU A 772 -28.08 -5.90 -13.25
N GLY A 773 -26.86 -5.87 -12.71
CA GLY A 773 -26.49 -5.22 -11.46
C GLY A 773 -24.97 -5.11 -11.34
N GLU A 774 -24.53 -4.61 -10.19
CA GLU A 774 -23.14 -4.67 -9.76
C GLU A 774 -22.89 -5.98 -9.00
N GLU A 775 -21.75 -6.60 -9.26
CA GLU A 775 -21.37 -7.82 -8.54
C GLU A 775 -20.97 -7.51 -7.10
N LYS A 776 -21.08 -8.52 -6.22
CA LYS A 776 -20.59 -8.47 -4.83
C LYS A 776 -21.13 -7.29 -3.99
N THR A 777 -22.33 -6.81 -4.30
CA THR A 777 -23.03 -5.79 -3.51
C THR A 777 -24.44 -6.24 -3.14
N GLY A 778 -24.86 -5.91 -1.91
CA GLY A 778 -26.25 -6.02 -1.45
C GLY A 778 -26.96 -4.67 -1.39
N LYS A 779 -26.38 -3.60 -1.96
CA LYS A 779 -26.94 -2.25 -1.89
C LYS A 779 -28.22 -2.15 -2.73
N THR A 780 -29.28 -1.64 -2.13
CA THR A 780 -30.60 -1.45 -2.74
C THR A 780 -30.49 -0.76 -4.10
N GLY A 781 -31.10 -1.35 -5.13
CA GLY A 781 -31.08 -0.86 -6.51
C GLY A 781 -29.89 -1.32 -7.35
N TYR A 782 -28.74 -1.62 -6.73
CA TYR A 782 -27.53 -2.04 -7.46
C TYR A 782 -27.44 -3.56 -7.68
N THR A 783 -28.26 -4.37 -7.00
CA THR A 783 -28.36 -5.81 -7.22
C THR A 783 -29.05 -6.15 -8.55
N SER A 784 -28.90 -7.37 -9.07
CA SER A 784 -29.70 -7.81 -10.23
C SER A 784 -31.20 -7.75 -9.91
N LEU A 785 -31.97 -7.03 -10.73
CA LEU A 785 -33.43 -6.92 -10.62
C LEU A 785 -34.10 -7.30 -11.94
N PRO A 786 -35.35 -7.80 -11.93
CA PRO A 786 -36.03 -8.29 -13.14
C PRO A 786 -36.51 -7.17 -14.09
N TYR A 787 -36.12 -5.92 -13.86
CA TYR A 787 -36.51 -4.77 -14.67
C TYR A 787 -35.37 -3.77 -14.82
N ALA A 788 -35.38 -3.06 -15.96
CA ALA A 788 -34.43 -2.01 -16.27
C ALA A 788 -34.68 -0.73 -15.44
N ARG A 789 -33.62 -0.04 -15.04
CA ARG A 789 -33.69 1.12 -14.14
C ARG A 789 -32.44 1.98 -14.17
N TYR A 790 -32.62 3.25 -13.83
CA TYR A 790 -31.53 4.08 -13.33
C TYR A 790 -31.39 3.96 -11.83
N VAL A 791 -30.15 4.05 -11.36
CA VAL A 791 -29.81 4.22 -9.94
C VAL A 791 -28.87 5.40 -9.80
N PHE A 792 -29.19 6.31 -8.89
CA PHE A 792 -28.38 7.49 -8.56
C PHE A 792 -28.58 7.90 -7.10
N LEU A 793 -27.73 8.80 -6.63
CA LEU A 793 -27.92 9.47 -5.34
C LEU A 793 -28.48 10.88 -5.58
N VAL A 794 -29.24 11.40 -4.62
CA VAL A 794 -29.65 12.81 -4.59
C VAL A 794 -29.06 13.46 -3.35
N ALA A 795 -28.23 14.48 -3.54
CA ALA A 795 -27.79 15.38 -2.47
C ALA A 795 -28.76 16.56 -2.42
N GLY A 796 -29.58 16.62 -1.37
CA GLY A 796 -30.69 17.57 -1.27
C GLY A 796 -31.52 17.31 -0.01
N GLU A 797 -32.74 17.82 0.01
CA GLU A 797 -33.69 17.57 1.10
C GLU A 797 -35.02 17.01 0.53
N PRO A 798 -35.41 15.76 0.86
CA PRO A 798 -34.59 14.73 1.49
C PRO A 798 -33.50 14.19 0.55
N GLU A 799 -32.39 13.74 1.14
CA GLU A 799 -31.31 13.05 0.44
C GLU A 799 -31.52 11.53 0.41
N GLY A 800 -30.92 10.82 -0.55
CA GLY A 800 -31.01 9.36 -0.56
C GLY A 800 -30.60 8.70 -1.87
N THR A 801 -30.78 7.37 -1.89
CA THR A 801 -30.64 6.57 -3.12
C THR A 801 -31.97 6.52 -3.84
N VAL A 802 -31.93 6.69 -5.17
CA VAL A 802 -33.10 6.66 -6.03
C VAL A 802 -33.00 5.48 -6.99
N ILE A 803 -34.10 4.74 -7.13
CA ILE A 803 -34.30 3.74 -8.18
C ILE A 803 -35.38 4.29 -9.11
N PHE A 804 -35.04 4.52 -10.36
CA PHE A 804 -35.98 5.02 -11.37
C PHE A 804 -36.20 3.96 -12.45
N PRO A 805 -37.30 3.19 -12.39
CA PRO A 805 -37.62 2.18 -13.41
C PRO A 805 -37.76 2.83 -14.78
N GLN A 806 -36.93 2.40 -15.73
CA GLN A 806 -36.88 2.99 -17.06
C GLN A 806 -36.24 1.99 -18.01
N THR A 807 -36.77 1.88 -19.24
CA THR A 807 -36.22 1.01 -20.29
C THR A 807 -35.30 1.75 -21.25
N GLN A 808 -35.43 3.08 -21.36
CA GLN A 808 -34.54 3.92 -22.16
C GLN A 808 -33.24 4.21 -21.41
N ALA A 809 -32.10 3.84 -22.00
CA ALA A 809 -30.77 4.03 -21.41
C ALA A 809 -30.14 5.40 -21.72
N ASP A 810 -30.68 6.14 -22.68
CA ASP A 810 -30.15 7.39 -23.24
C ASP A 810 -30.83 8.65 -22.70
N LEU A 811 -31.55 8.57 -21.56
CA LEU A 811 -32.10 9.76 -20.93
C LEU A 811 -30.98 10.77 -20.61
N PRO A 812 -31.22 12.08 -20.76
CA PRO A 812 -30.21 13.12 -20.56
C PRO A 812 -29.94 13.42 -19.07
N LEU A 813 -29.87 12.38 -18.24
CA LEU A 813 -29.54 12.47 -16.83
C LEU A 813 -28.03 12.73 -16.69
N ARG A 814 -27.66 13.92 -16.20
CA ARG A 814 -26.25 14.33 -16.06
C ARG A 814 -25.80 14.25 -14.60
N ASN A 815 -24.56 13.80 -14.39
CA ASN A 815 -23.94 13.92 -13.08
C ASN A 815 -23.92 15.39 -12.63
N THR A 816 -24.25 15.64 -11.36
CA THR A 816 -24.38 16.97 -10.75
C THR A 816 -25.46 17.87 -11.34
N GLY A 817 -26.34 17.33 -12.19
CA GLY A 817 -27.53 18.05 -12.65
C GLY A 817 -28.54 18.23 -11.53
N ASP A 818 -29.25 19.34 -11.56
CA ASP A 818 -30.41 19.57 -10.70
C ASP A 818 -31.50 18.55 -11.04
N VAL A 819 -32.22 18.07 -10.03
CA VAL A 819 -33.29 17.10 -10.19
C VAL A 819 -34.40 17.34 -9.17
N ILE A 820 -35.63 17.23 -9.64
CA ILE A 820 -36.83 17.11 -8.81
C ILE A 820 -37.48 15.78 -9.13
N LEU A 821 -37.90 15.02 -8.14
CA LEU A 821 -38.57 13.74 -8.38
C LEU A 821 -39.61 13.45 -7.31
N ALA A 822 -40.57 12.62 -7.66
CA ALA A 822 -41.57 12.11 -6.72
C ALA A 822 -41.67 10.58 -6.85
N GLY A 823 -41.79 9.92 -5.71
CA GLY A 823 -41.95 8.48 -5.64
C GLY A 823 -42.29 7.99 -4.25
N CYS A 824 -42.22 6.69 -4.05
CA CYS A 824 -42.50 6.05 -2.76
C CYS A 824 -41.23 5.41 -2.21
N MET A 825 -41.14 5.27 -0.89
CA MET A 825 -40.08 4.49 -0.26
C MET A 825 -40.18 3.01 -0.67
N ASP A 826 -39.04 2.40 -0.96
CA ASP A 826 -38.86 0.98 -1.27
C ASP A 826 -37.62 0.51 -0.48
N GLY A 827 -37.86 0.02 0.74
CA GLY A 827 -36.82 -0.23 1.73
C GLY A 827 -36.06 1.05 2.10
N LEU A 828 -34.77 1.12 1.72
CA LEU A 828 -33.86 2.24 2.01
C LEU A 828 -33.67 3.20 0.82
N ALA A 829 -34.39 2.98 -0.29
CA ALA A 829 -34.31 3.81 -1.49
C ALA A 829 -35.68 4.40 -1.84
N VAL A 830 -35.70 5.50 -2.58
CA VAL A 830 -36.92 6.03 -3.19
C VAL A 830 -37.09 5.42 -4.56
N LYS A 831 -38.18 4.69 -4.79
CA LYS A 831 -38.55 4.22 -6.12
C LYS A 831 -39.29 5.34 -6.84
N ALA A 832 -38.58 6.11 -7.65
CA ALA A 832 -39.12 7.25 -8.37
C ALA A 832 -40.19 6.82 -9.39
N ARG A 833 -41.29 7.56 -9.44
CA ARG A 833 -42.36 7.42 -10.44
C ARG A 833 -42.24 8.46 -11.54
N LEU A 834 -41.77 9.65 -11.17
CA LEU A 834 -41.46 10.73 -12.09
C LEU A 834 -40.13 11.38 -11.71
N VAL A 835 -39.40 11.82 -12.72
CA VAL A 835 -38.18 12.61 -12.61
C VAL A 835 -38.33 13.84 -13.50
N LEU A 836 -38.23 15.01 -12.91
CA LEU A 836 -38.25 16.32 -13.54
C LEU A 836 -36.82 16.86 -13.61
N LEU A 837 -36.35 17.15 -14.81
CA LEU A 837 -35.12 17.89 -15.04
C LEU A 837 -35.45 19.38 -15.18
N PRO A 838 -35.11 20.22 -14.19
CA PRO A 838 -35.33 21.67 -14.27
C PRO A 838 -34.40 22.29 -15.33
N GLY A 839 -34.87 23.36 -15.96
CA GLY A 839 -34.15 24.07 -17.01
C GLY A 839 -35.04 25.10 -17.72
N PRO A 840 -34.54 25.77 -18.77
CA PRO A 840 -35.34 26.74 -19.55
C PRO A 840 -36.61 26.10 -20.12
N THR A 841 -36.53 24.82 -20.46
CA THR A 841 -37.64 23.96 -20.84
C THR A 841 -37.62 22.75 -19.90
N PRO A 842 -38.43 22.73 -18.82
CA PRO A 842 -38.50 21.60 -17.91
C PRO A 842 -39.02 20.35 -18.64
N HIS A 843 -38.41 19.20 -18.40
CA HIS A 843 -38.82 17.93 -18.99
C HIS A 843 -39.11 16.90 -17.90
N ILE A 844 -40.26 16.26 -17.99
CA ILE A 844 -40.68 15.17 -17.09
C ILE A 844 -40.46 13.83 -17.78
N TYR A 845 -39.81 12.93 -17.06
CA TYR A 845 -39.64 11.53 -17.41
C TYR A 845 -40.43 10.68 -16.43
N LEU A 846 -41.20 9.73 -16.95
CA LEU A 846 -42.04 8.85 -16.16
C LEU A 846 -41.41 7.46 -16.08
N ALA A 847 -41.75 6.74 -15.01
CA ALA A 847 -41.33 5.36 -14.86
C ALA A 847 -41.88 4.49 -16.00
N ASN A 848 -41.02 3.64 -16.54
CA ASN A 848 -41.34 2.72 -17.63
C ASN A 848 -40.68 1.35 -17.39
N PRO A 849 -41.44 0.27 -17.17
CA PRO A 849 -42.90 0.17 -17.25
C PRO A 849 -43.62 1.01 -16.17
N PRO A 850 -44.88 1.40 -16.40
CA PRO A 850 -45.66 2.17 -15.44
C PRO A 850 -45.73 1.47 -14.08
N VAL A 851 -45.57 2.23 -13.01
CA VAL A 851 -45.68 1.75 -11.63
C VAL A 851 -46.86 2.45 -10.97
N SER A 852 -47.53 1.80 -10.00
CA SER A 852 -48.66 2.40 -9.26
C SER A 852 -48.32 3.80 -8.73
N TRP A 853 -49.26 4.73 -8.90
CA TRP A 853 -49.17 6.11 -8.41
C TRP A 853 -49.40 6.22 -6.89
N ASP A 854 -50.06 5.24 -6.28
CA ASP A 854 -50.38 5.21 -4.85
C ASP A 854 -49.23 4.58 -4.04
N CYS A 855 -48.79 5.24 -2.97
CA CYS A 855 -47.78 4.73 -2.06
C CYS A 855 -48.34 3.76 -1.00
N LYS A 856 -49.67 3.68 -0.82
CA LYS A 856 -50.38 2.78 0.13
C LYS A 856 -50.32 1.29 -0.20
N SER A 857 -49.39 0.88 -1.05
CA SER A 857 -49.21 -0.51 -1.49
C SER A 857 -47.74 -0.92 -1.52
N ALA A 858 -47.01 -0.63 -0.44
CA ALA A 858 -45.74 -1.27 -0.16
C ALA A 858 -45.84 -2.00 1.20
N PRO A 859 -45.83 -3.35 1.24
CA PRO A 859 -45.57 -4.07 2.49
C PRO A 859 -44.15 -3.81 3.02
#